data_AF-A0A967XME3-F1
#
_entry.id   AF-A0A967XME3-F1
#
_cell.length_a   1.000
_cell.length_b   1.000
_cell.length_c   1.000
_cell.angle_alpha   90.00
_cell.angle_beta   90.00
_cell.angle_gamma   90.00
#
_symmetry.space_group_name_H-M   'P 1'
#
loop_
_entity.id
_entity.type
_entity.pdbx_description
1 polymer ?
#
loop_
_entity_poly.entity_id
_entity_poly.type
_entity_poly.pdbx_seq_one_letter_code
_entity_poly.pdbx_strand_id
1 'polypeptide(L)'
;MRATATATGELESELSNACYVTQVPTCSNGIDDDGDGFTDFPADPGCASARDRSEVDVACSDGIDNDGDGDIDFPDDLECSSPNDTTEGGTPACGDGEDNDGDGLVDTADPDCSSTSDRTEWSNGVCDDDADNDGDTFVDFGGDPGCDSIVDPDETDPVPTPDDIRARLLVVFDSSGSMNWNTCDDTFTDGDGSDECPGEDVACSTCSASGCGDGLPNDSRLAKAKAGLSSVVAAFGEVEFGLMRFHQRAMNFSCPSTNASNQSGGWQGAGAAPCGGGFNAADLLVGFSQENQSDLLEWMDGDAGPAGAGADTPAGGDVEIRGTGTTPLAGSLGSAQTYLENEELNDSFAACRPYRVILVTDGVETCGGDPSTAAAALLAAGYQVNVIGFAVSDAGAQASLNSIASAGGTGSAIFVSDEATLAAAISDIVDDTLLIEECDNADNDCDSLIDEGFAKFCDRPSGVTALTECTDPGEYVCDGLDDNCNGFVDEGLLNACGECGAVDPEVCDGIDNDCDGVIDPPGTCDCPAPQPEFCDNMDNDCDGSTDEGLTRVCGTDVGVCTSGIETCTAGVFGGCTATGGSAETCDGTDEDCDGAVDEGVTMACGTSTGVCEPGVYLCVGGSFDTSTCVGAVGPSAEICNTLDDDCNGSVDEGTDPGTSCGSSTGACMPGTLRCIGGSLICDGATGGTAETCNGADDDCDGNVDESVPTGGACGNDVGECNPGVLTCDRSTGTFVCVGETGGRAEICDGIDNDCDMNIDEGDPGGGDTCGSSEGVCTPGTTLCSGGALICDGAGTGGAEACNTLDDDCDGLVDEGNPDGGADCGGTDVGTCELGSEVCQAGTLVCVGERGPDTEICDGLDNDCDGLVDEGNPEGGDACGDDTGACMAGTTLCTGGMLVCDGAVGPTEEVCNDIDDDCDGEVDDGLDVGAPCGSAVGECQPGIQLCEDGAIICDGAIGPEAETCDALDNDCDMAVDEEL
;
A
#
# COMPACT_ATOMS: atom_id res chain seq x y z
N MET A 1 46.60 13.62 56.65
CA MET A 1 47.22 13.88 57.99
C MET A 1 46.72 12.84 58.99
N ARG A 2 47.54 12.37 59.95
CA ARG A 2 47.10 11.50 61.07
C ARG A 2 46.31 12.32 62.09
N ALA A 3 45.11 11.89 62.48
CA ALA A 3 44.52 12.32 63.74
C ALA A 3 45.14 11.50 64.89
N THR A 4 45.65 12.20 65.89
CA THR A 4 46.02 11.61 67.19
C THR A 4 45.01 12.14 68.18
N ALA A 5 44.15 11.27 68.73
CA ALA A 5 43.26 11.65 69.82
C ALA A 5 44.07 11.84 71.10
N THR A 6 44.03 13.03 71.70
CA THR A 6 44.23 13.22 73.14
C THR A 6 43.54 14.49 73.64
N ALA A 7 42.26 14.38 73.97
CA ALA A 7 41.70 14.80 75.27
C ALA A 7 40.24 14.34 75.37
N THR A 8 39.85 13.94 76.58
CA THR A 8 38.59 13.30 76.95
C THR A 8 37.36 14.20 76.85
N GLY A 9 36.36 13.76 76.06
CA GLY A 9 34.93 14.12 76.19
C GLY A 9 34.24 14.52 74.87
N GLU A 10 33.55 13.55 74.22
CA GLU A 10 32.43 13.68 73.24
C GLU A 10 32.73 14.39 71.87
N LEU A 11 32.27 14.02 70.66
CA LEU A 11 31.54 12.92 69.99
C LEU A 11 31.72 13.13 68.44
N GLU A 12 31.49 12.09 67.63
CA GLU A 12 31.14 12.02 66.17
C GLU A 12 32.17 11.63 65.06
N SER A 13 31.82 10.53 64.36
CA SER A 13 32.00 10.11 62.94
C SER A 13 33.37 9.64 62.35
N GLU A 14 33.38 8.42 61.77
CA GLU A 14 34.45 7.78 60.95
C GLU A 14 33.94 7.65 59.49
N LEU A 15 34.70 7.79 58.39
CA LEU A 15 35.86 7.03 57.91
C LEU A 15 36.57 7.80 56.76
N SER A 16 37.90 7.83 56.74
CA SER A 16 38.72 8.37 55.62
C SER A 16 39.60 7.26 55.02
N ASN A 17 39.49 7.01 53.71
CA ASN A 17 40.28 6.03 52.94
C ASN A 17 41.70 6.51 52.57
N ALA A 18 42.54 5.55 52.14
CA ALA A 18 43.99 5.62 52.02
C ALA A 18 44.54 6.46 50.84
N CYS A 19 45.64 7.20 51.05
CA CYS A 19 46.48 7.70 49.96
C CYS A 19 47.24 6.54 49.30
N TYR A 20 46.86 6.18 48.08
CA TYR A 20 47.74 5.50 47.13
C TYR A 20 48.56 6.57 46.40
N VAL A 21 49.87 6.33 46.24
CA VAL A 21 50.63 6.98 45.17
C VAL A 21 50.27 6.18 43.93
N THR A 22 49.29 6.66 43.18
CA THR A 22 49.03 6.16 41.84
C THR A 22 50.25 6.55 41.00
N GLN A 23 50.90 5.56 40.38
CA GLN A 23 51.63 5.88 39.16
C GLN A 23 50.59 6.45 38.20
N VAL A 24 50.93 7.57 37.58
CA VAL A 24 50.10 8.12 36.53
C VAL A 24 50.00 7.00 35.47
N PRO A 25 48.78 6.52 35.15
CA PRO A 25 48.57 5.57 34.04
C PRO A 25 49.25 6.08 32.78
N THR A 26 49.79 5.20 31.94
CA THR A 26 50.59 5.61 30.78
C THR A 26 49.77 6.59 29.94
N CYS A 27 48.51 6.25 29.64
CA CYS A 27 47.51 7.06 28.94
C CYS A 27 47.08 8.40 29.58
N SER A 28 47.81 8.91 30.58
CA SER A 28 47.55 10.20 31.21
C SER A 28 48.81 10.87 31.79
N ASN A 29 50.00 10.39 31.39
CA ASN A 29 51.28 10.79 31.98
C ASN A 29 52.05 11.87 31.20
N GLY A 30 51.52 12.27 30.04
CA GLY A 30 51.98 13.34 29.19
C GLY A 30 53.23 12.96 28.40
N ILE A 31 53.39 11.67 28.14
CA ILE A 31 54.53 11.09 27.43
C ILE A 31 53.98 9.99 26.53
N ASP A 32 54.17 10.15 25.24
CA ASP A 32 54.11 9.12 24.21
C ASP A 32 55.05 7.94 24.60
N ASP A 33 54.52 6.92 25.29
CA ASP A 33 55.31 5.80 25.82
C ASP A 33 55.57 4.70 24.77
N ASP A 34 54.81 4.63 23.66
CA ASP A 34 54.96 3.64 22.59
C ASP A 34 55.59 4.18 21.28
N GLY A 35 55.60 5.50 21.10
CA GLY A 35 56.38 6.24 20.12
C GLY A 35 55.69 6.45 18.78
N ASP A 36 54.37 6.38 18.73
CA ASP A 36 53.53 6.54 17.54
C ASP A 36 53.30 8.02 17.16
N GLY A 37 53.58 8.94 18.10
CA GLY A 37 53.43 10.38 17.95
C GLY A 37 52.22 10.97 18.66
N PHE A 38 51.36 10.13 19.24
CA PHE A 38 50.27 10.48 20.13
C PHE A 38 50.71 10.25 21.60
N THR A 39 50.11 10.96 22.57
CA THR A 39 50.76 11.17 23.88
C THR A 39 49.99 10.67 25.10
N ASP A 40 48.66 10.64 25.04
CA ASP A 40 47.76 10.20 26.12
C ASP A 40 46.31 10.20 25.58
N PHE A 41 45.36 9.57 26.29
CA PHE A 41 43.93 9.73 26.03
C PHE A 41 43.49 11.21 26.07
N PRO A 42 42.65 11.70 25.14
CA PRO A 42 41.99 10.98 24.04
C PRO A 42 42.74 11.04 22.70
N ALA A 43 43.93 11.66 22.66
CA ALA A 43 44.67 11.86 21.43
C ALA A 43 45.39 10.59 20.96
N ASP A 44 45.66 9.67 21.89
CA ASP A 44 46.35 8.39 21.66
C ASP A 44 45.34 7.25 21.42
N PRO A 45 45.29 6.68 20.19
CA PRO A 45 44.39 5.56 19.85
C PRO A 45 44.66 4.28 20.64
N GLY A 46 45.89 4.09 21.12
CA GLY A 46 46.27 3.01 22.03
C GLY A 46 45.67 3.15 23.44
N CYS A 47 44.92 4.22 23.71
CA CYS A 47 44.30 4.52 25.00
C CYS A 47 42.77 4.61 24.91
N ALA A 48 42.06 3.60 25.39
CA ALA A 48 40.59 3.68 25.52
C ALA A 48 40.14 4.62 26.66
N SER A 49 41.02 4.93 27.63
CA SER A 49 40.74 5.87 28.71
C SER A 49 42.02 6.42 29.36
N ALA A 50 41.90 7.61 29.99
CA ALA A 50 42.96 8.21 30.81
C ALA A 50 43.37 7.38 32.05
N ARG A 51 42.78 6.20 32.28
CA ARG A 51 43.13 5.29 33.39
C ARG A 51 43.90 4.06 32.93
N ASP A 52 44.07 3.88 31.63
CA ASP A 52 44.73 2.72 31.06
C ASP A 52 46.25 2.77 31.20
N ARG A 53 46.83 1.58 31.26
CA ARG A 53 48.25 1.36 31.58
C ARG A 53 49.06 0.83 30.40
N SER A 54 48.47 0.89 29.22
CA SER A 54 49.05 0.50 27.95
C SER A 54 48.57 1.53 26.95
N GLU A 55 49.52 2.12 26.23
CA GLU A 55 49.33 2.89 25.00
C GLU A 55 49.92 1.93 23.98
N VAL A 56 49.09 1.06 23.42
CA VAL A 56 49.53 0.23 22.30
C VAL A 56 48.32 0.19 21.40
N ASP A 57 48.49 0.69 20.20
CA ASP A 57 47.45 0.67 19.18
C ASP A 57 46.83 -0.72 19.07
N VAL A 58 45.51 -0.72 19.07
CA VAL A 58 44.68 -1.91 18.93
C VAL A 58 44.40 -2.12 17.45
N ALA A 59 43.85 -3.28 17.09
CA ALA A 59 43.75 -3.70 15.70
C ALA A 59 43.21 -2.56 14.79
N CYS A 60 42.05 -2.01 15.15
CA CYS A 60 41.38 -0.92 14.41
C CYS A 60 42.05 0.47 14.44
N SER A 61 43.28 0.58 14.94
CA SER A 61 44.08 1.81 14.91
C SER A 61 45.60 1.58 14.77
N ASP A 62 46.06 0.36 14.45
CA ASP A 62 47.49 0.02 14.47
C ASP A 62 48.20 0.16 13.12
N GLY A 63 47.50 0.67 12.09
CA GLY A 63 48.05 0.95 10.77
C GLY A 63 48.27 -0.30 9.93
N ILE A 64 47.68 -1.43 10.33
CA ILE A 64 47.86 -2.74 9.72
C ILE A 64 46.49 -3.41 9.57
N ASP A 65 46.15 -3.74 8.33
CA ASP A 65 45.10 -4.72 7.99
C ASP A 65 45.39 -6.09 8.67
N ASN A 66 44.79 -6.29 9.85
CA ASN A 66 45.02 -7.42 10.75
C ASN A 66 44.12 -8.62 10.43
N ASP A 67 43.04 -8.41 9.71
CA ASP A 67 42.11 -9.45 9.26
C ASP A 67 42.39 -9.91 7.80
N GLY A 68 43.07 -9.07 7.02
CA GLY A 68 43.61 -9.32 5.69
C GLY A 68 42.67 -8.97 4.54
N ASP A 69 41.67 -8.13 4.74
CA ASP A 69 40.63 -7.80 3.76
C ASP A 69 41.00 -6.63 2.82
N GLY A 70 42.00 -5.84 3.20
CA GLY A 70 42.55 -4.73 2.42
C GLY A 70 42.21 -3.35 2.94
N ASP A 71 41.29 -3.24 3.89
CA ASP A 71 41.00 -2.03 4.67
C ASP A 71 41.85 -2.07 5.95
N ILE A 72 42.31 -0.91 6.44
CA ILE A 72 43.46 -0.86 7.35
C ILE A 72 43.10 -0.50 8.80
N ASP A 73 42.21 0.48 9.01
CA ASP A 73 41.81 0.97 10.34
C ASP A 73 40.53 1.81 10.21
N PHE A 74 39.88 2.12 11.35
CA PHE A 74 38.78 3.10 11.38
C PHE A 74 39.22 4.49 10.88
N PRO A 75 38.41 5.22 10.08
CA PRO A 75 37.04 4.91 9.62
C PRO A 75 36.99 4.19 8.27
N ASP A 76 38.15 3.92 7.67
CA ASP A 76 38.25 3.34 6.33
C ASP A 76 37.95 1.83 6.35
N ASP A 77 38.15 1.17 7.50
CA ASP A 77 37.69 -0.18 7.80
C ASP A 77 36.32 -0.16 8.49
N LEU A 78 35.30 -0.60 7.74
CA LEU A 78 33.89 -0.65 8.16
C LEU A 78 33.59 -1.74 9.22
N GLU A 79 34.52 -2.68 9.45
CA GLU A 79 34.39 -3.69 10.51
C GLU A 79 34.89 -3.19 11.87
N CYS A 80 35.43 -1.96 11.92
CA CYS A 80 35.77 -1.24 13.12
C CYS A 80 34.66 -0.24 13.46
N SER A 81 33.92 -0.48 14.54
CA SER A 81 32.91 0.47 15.03
C SER A 81 33.54 1.68 15.73
N SER A 82 34.76 1.51 16.22
CA SER A 82 35.56 2.58 16.80
C SER A 82 37.06 2.32 16.61
N PRO A 83 37.91 3.36 16.65
CA PRO A 83 39.36 3.21 16.58
C PRO A 83 39.97 2.49 17.81
N ASN A 84 39.18 2.27 18.87
CA ASN A 84 39.60 1.54 20.08
C ASN A 84 39.21 0.06 20.06
N ASP A 85 38.66 -0.44 18.96
CA ASP A 85 38.23 -1.82 18.86
C ASP A 85 39.42 -2.77 18.72
N THR A 86 39.39 -3.84 19.51
CA THR A 86 40.52 -4.78 19.60
C THR A 86 40.57 -5.81 18.48
N THR A 87 39.60 -5.78 17.55
CA THR A 87 39.45 -6.71 16.42
C THR A 87 38.72 -6.01 15.27
N GLU A 88 39.33 -5.99 14.10
CA GLU A 88 38.74 -5.71 12.78
C GLU A 88 37.99 -6.96 12.31
N GLY A 89 36.84 -7.27 12.91
CA GLY A 89 36.22 -8.58 12.67
C GLY A 89 34.82 -8.67 13.23
N GLY A 90 33.99 -7.70 12.84
CA GLY A 90 32.55 -7.74 13.03
C GLY A 90 31.91 -8.78 12.12
N THR A 91 30.75 -9.29 12.51
CA THR A 91 29.90 -10.02 11.56
C THR A 91 29.32 -9.01 10.57
N PRO A 92 29.41 -9.23 9.24
CA PRO A 92 28.79 -8.36 8.24
C PRO A 92 27.29 -8.20 8.50
N ALA A 93 26.68 -7.05 8.11
CA ALA A 93 25.26 -6.74 8.36
C ALA A 93 24.35 -7.93 7.99
N CYS A 94 24.59 -8.55 6.84
CA CYS A 94 23.89 -9.75 6.37
C CYS A 94 24.15 -11.06 7.15
N GLY A 95 24.73 -10.99 8.34
CA GLY A 95 25.06 -12.11 9.21
C GLY A 95 25.23 -11.74 10.70
N ASP A 96 24.73 -10.57 11.13
CA ASP A 96 24.81 -10.09 12.52
C ASP A 96 23.51 -10.33 13.34
N GLY A 97 22.40 -10.65 12.67
CA GLY A 97 21.12 -11.02 13.26
C GLY A 97 20.23 -9.84 13.67
N GLU A 98 20.55 -8.63 13.23
CA GLU A 98 19.73 -7.43 13.31
C GLU A 98 19.15 -7.09 11.93
N ASP A 99 18.19 -6.15 11.90
CA ASP A 99 17.52 -5.63 10.70
C ASP A 99 18.06 -4.21 10.51
N ASN A 100 19.10 -4.06 9.68
CA ASN A 100 19.92 -2.85 9.64
C ASN A 100 19.40 -1.81 8.64
N ASP A 101 18.42 -2.17 7.80
CA ASP A 101 17.70 -1.27 6.89
C ASP A 101 16.22 -1.06 7.26
N GLY A 102 15.66 -1.87 8.16
CA GLY A 102 14.36 -1.68 8.77
C GLY A 102 13.19 -2.29 8.00
N ASP A 103 13.44 -3.19 7.05
CA ASP A 103 12.41 -3.82 6.20
C ASP A 103 11.67 -4.99 6.90
N GLY A 104 12.14 -5.40 8.08
CA GLY A 104 11.58 -6.47 8.90
C GLY A 104 12.15 -7.86 8.62
N LEU A 105 13.09 -7.99 7.71
CA LEU A 105 13.89 -9.18 7.43
C LEU A 105 15.29 -9.01 8.04
N VAL A 106 16.04 -10.11 8.18
CA VAL A 106 17.35 -10.11 8.86
C VAL A 106 18.30 -11.06 8.16
N ASP A 107 19.56 -10.66 7.99
CA ASP A 107 20.63 -11.48 7.43
C ASP A 107 20.27 -12.11 6.07
N THR A 108 20.75 -13.31 5.75
CA THR A 108 20.33 -14.07 4.54
C THR A 108 18.84 -14.43 4.41
N ALA A 109 17.98 -13.98 5.32
CA ALA A 109 16.53 -14.00 5.08
C ALA A 109 16.07 -12.75 4.31
N ASP A 110 16.87 -11.70 4.33
CA ASP A 110 16.79 -10.47 3.56
C ASP A 110 17.27 -10.72 2.10
N PRO A 111 16.47 -10.37 1.08
CA PRO A 111 16.83 -10.43 -0.34
C PRO A 111 18.06 -9.59 -0.72
N ASP A 112 18.30 -8.48 -0.03
CA ASP A 112 19.42 -7.56 -0.23
C ASP A 112 20.74 -8.17 0.28
N CYS A 113 20.64 -9.28 1.01
CA CYS A 113 21.76 -10.12 1.43
C CYS A 113 22.04 -11.28 0.46
N SER A 114 22.86 -11.02 -0.55
CA SER A 114 23.32 -12.07 -1.48
C SER A 114 24.12 -13.18 -0.78
N SER A 115 24.72 -12.89 0.38
CA SER A 115 25.47 -13.83 1.21
C SER A 115 25.62 -13.36 2.66
N THR A 116 25.93 -14.28 3.59
CA THR A 116 26.30 -13.96 4.99
C THR A 116 27.60 -13.15 5.15
N SER A 117 28.17 -12.69 4.03
CA SER A 117 29.41 -11.94 3.97
C SER A 117 29.23 -10.54 3.39
N ASP A 118 28.02 -10.21 2.93
CA ASP A 118 27.70 -8.86 2.47
C ASP A 118 27.61 -7.91 3.66
N ARG A 119 28.24 -6.74 3.49
CA ARG A 119 28.58 -5.81 4.56
C ARG A 119 27.55 -4.69 4.74
N THR A 120 26.58 -4.61 3.85
CA THR A 120 25.43 -3.70 3.88
C THR A 120 24.19 -4.46 3.43
N GLU A 121 23.07 -4.20 4.09
CA GLU A 121 21.72 -4.55 3.61
C GLU A 121 21.23 -3.51 2.58
N TRP A 122 22.03 -2.45 2.34
CA TRP A 122 21.69 -1.37 1.40
C TRP A 122 22.48 -1.49 0.09
N SER A 123 21.85 -1.84 -1.03
CA SER A 123 22.31 -1.48 -2.38
C SER A 123 21.34 -1.89 -3.50
N ASN A 124 20.91 -0.89 -4.28
CA ASN A 124 20.39 -0.96 -5.66
C ASN A 124 19.44 -2.15 -5.91
N GLY A 125 18.15 -1.90 -5.67
CA GLY A 125 17.09 -2.83 -5.99
C GLY A 125 17.30 -3.44 -7.38
N VAL A 126 16.97 -4.73 -7.50
CA VAL A 126 17.01 -5.54 -8.73
C VAL A 126 16.28 -4.90 -9.92
N CYS A 127 15.58 -3.79 -9.68
CA CYS A 127 14.84 -2.97 -10.64
C CYS A 127 15.60 -1.75 -11.21
N ASP A 128 16.89 -1.58 -10.91
CA ASP A 128 17.76 -0.54 -11.49
C ASP A 128 19.21 -1.06 -11.68
N ASP A 129 19.36 -2.32 -12.10
CA ASP A 129 20.65 -3.00 -12.28
C ASP A 129 20.97 -3.43 -13.74
N ASP A 130 20.16 -2.99 -14.71
CA ASP A 130 20.27 -3.33 -16.14
C ASP A 130 20.17 -4.85 -16.41
N ALA A 131 19.56 -5.64 -15.49
CA ALA A 131 19.45 -7.08 -15.60
C ALA A 131 18.02 -7.61 -15.38
N ASP A 132 17.56 -8.41 -16.35
CA ASP A 132 16.35 -9.25 -16.28
C ASP A 132 16.55 -10.39 -15.23
N ASN A 133 16.33 -10.07 -13.96
CA ASN A 133 16.55 -10.94 -12.80
C ASN A 133 15.40 -11.94 -12.59
N ASP A 134 14.20 -11.64 -13.09
CA ASP A 134 13.04 -12.55 -13.05
C ASP A 134 12.88 -13.43 -14.31
N GLY A 135 13.53 -13.05 -15.43
CA GLY A 135 13.62 -13.80 -16.67
C GLY A 135 12.46 -13.60 -17.64
N ASP A 136 11.65 -12.55 -17.48
CA ASP A 136 10.46 -12.24 -18.26
C ASP A 136 10.73 -11.40 -19.53
N THR A 137 11.98 -10.96 -19.72
CA THR A 137 12.52 -10.11 -20.81
C THR A 137 12.33 -8.61 -20.71
N PHE A 138 11.64 -8.15 -19.68
CA PHE A 138 11.81 -6.81 -19.14
C PHE A 138 13.03 -6.82 -18.19
N VAL A 139 13.43 -5.65 -17.68
CA VAL A 139 14.84 -5.47 -17.26
C VAL A 139 14.97 -4.51 -16.08
N ASP A 140 14.16 -3.44 -16.03
CA ASP A 140 14.25 -2.43 -14.98
C ASP A 140 12.95 -1.59 -14.92
N PHE A 141 12.85 -0.79 -13.86
CA PHE A 141 11.79 0.18 -13.63
C PHE A 141 11.51 1.09 -14.84
N GLY A 142 10.22 1.25 -15.15
CA GLY A 142 9.72 2.03 -16.28
C GLY A 142 9.56 1.22 -17.58
N GLY A 143 10.00 -0.04 -17.58
CA GLY A 143 9.71 -1.03 -18.60
C GLY A 143 9.18 -2.35 -18.04
N ASP A 144 9.58 -2.69 -16.82
CA ASP A 144 9.28 -3.94 -16.14
C ASP A 144 8.00 -3.89 -15.28
N PRO A 145 7.03 -4.81 -15.45
CA PRO A 145 5.83 -4.89 -14.60
C PRO A 145 6.09 -5.45 -13.19
N GLY A 146 7.21 -6.12 -12.97
CA GLY A 146 7.65 -6.58 -11.66
C GLY A 146 8.36 -5.51 -10.84
N CYS A 147 8.66 -4.34 -11.42
CA CYS A 147 9.35 -3.24 -10.76
C CYS A 147 8.45 -2.04 -10.44
N ASP A 148 8.26 -1.79 -9.15
CA ASP A 148 7.40 -0.73 -8.62
C ASP A 148 8.12 0.60 -8.49
N SER A 149 9.42 0.57 -8.25
CA SER A 149 10.28 1.75 -8.16
C SER A 149 11.71 1.40 -8.54
N ILE A 150 12.58 2.42 -8.64
CA ILE A 150 14.03 2.20 -8.86
C ILE A 150 14.73 1.62 -7.62
N VAL A 151 14.05 1.60 -6.48
CA VAL A 151 14.56 1.09 -5.20
C VAL A 151 13.88 -0.23 -4.82
N ASP A 152 12.97 -0.73 -5.65
CA ASP A 152 12.24 -1.98 -5.44
C ASP A 152 13.22 -3.18 -5.43
N PRO A 153 13.27 -3.95 -4.32
CA PRO A 153 14.14 -5.12 -4.18
C PRO A 153 13.55 -6.39 -4.79
N ASP A 154 12.35 -6.36 -5.37
CA ASP A 154 11.73 -7.51 -6.05
C ASP A 154 11.35 -7.15 -7.49
N GLU A 155 11.93 -7.83 -8.47
CA GLU A 155 11.54 -7.69 -9.90
C GLU A 155 10.52 -8.78 -10.29
N THR A 156 10.04 -9.60 -9.36
CA THR A 156 9.11 -10.69 -9.71
C THR A 156 7.69 -10.17 -9.96
N ASP A 157 7.18 -10.44 -11.16
CA ASP A 157 5.80 -10.16 -11.55
C ASP A 157 4.78 -10.55 -10.45
N PRO A 158 4.02 -9.59 -9.87
CA PRO A 158 3.06 -9.89 -8.84
C PRO A 158 2.00 -10.86 -9.36
N VAL A 159 1.84 -12.01 -8.69
CA VAL A 159 0.81 -12.99 -9.06
C VAL A 159 -0.55 -12.43 -8.62
N PRO A 160 -1.48 -12.12 -9.54
CA PRO A 160 -2.78 -11.58 -9.15
C PRO A 160 -3.51 -12.60 -8.27
N THR A 161 -3.65 -12.28 -6.98
CA THR A 161 -4.50 -13.05 -6.07
C THR A 161 -5.96 -12.67 -6.32
N PRO A 162 -6.90 -13.64 -6.40
CA PRO A 162 -8.30 -13.38 -6.74
C PRO A 162 -9.09 -12.48 -5.78
N ASP A 163 -8.54 -12.14 -4.61
CA ASP A 163 -9.31 -11.58 -3.49
C ASP A 163 -9.12 -10.06 -3.27
N ASP A 164 -8.35 -9.33 -4.07
CA ASP A 164 -8.08 -7.88 -3.84
C ASP A 164 -8.00 -7.07 -5.14
N ILE A 165 -9.14 -6.70 -5.73
CA ILE A 165 -9.17 -5.69 -6.80
C ILE A 165 -9.28 -4.30 -6.19
N ARG A 166 -8.10 -3.75 -5.91
CA ARG A 166 -7.93 -2.45 -5.26
C ARG A 166 -8.05 -1.30 -6.25
N ALA A 167 -8.57 -0.16 -5.80
CA ALA A 167 -8.59 1.07 -6.58
C ALA A 167 -7.16 1.56 -6.86
N ARG A 168 -6.92 2.16 -8.03
CA ARG A 168 -5.61 2.72 -8.41
C ARG A 168 -5.62 4.25 -8.36
N LEU A 169 -4.83 4.81 -7.45
CA LEU A 169 -4.77 6.25 -7.18
C LEU A 169 -3.39 6.81 -7.53
N LEU A 170 -3.29 7.51 -8.66
CA LEU A 170 -2.06 8.17 -9.07
C LEU A 170 -1.96 9.56 -8.46
N VAL A 171 -1.00 9.76 -7.56
CA VAL A 171 -0.70 11.05 -6.95
C VAL A 171 0.28 11.82 -7.83
N VAL A 172 -0.17 12.93 -8.39
CA VAL A 172 0.67 13.90 -9.10
C VAL A 172 1.00 15.01 -8.11
N PHE A 173 2.19 14.94 -7.55
CA PHE A 173 2.65 15.78 -6.47
C PHE A 173 3.44 16.99 -6.98
N ASP A 174 3.03 18.17 -6.53
CA ASP A 174 3.71 19.43 -6.85
C ASP A 174 5.04 19.51 -6.09
N SER A 175 6.12 19.32 -6.83
CA SER A 175 7.49 19.51 -6.35
C SER A 175 8.06 20.86 -6.80
N SER A 176 7.23 21.87 -7.05
CA SER A 176 7.70 23.19 -7.49
C SER A 176 8.28 24.03 -6.35
N GLY A 177 9.11 25.02 -6.69
CA GLY A 177 9.80 25.83 -5.67
C GLY A 177 8.89 26.72 -4.81
N SER A 178 7.60 26.86 -5.15
CA SER A 178 6.63 27.54 -4.27
C SER A 178 6.26 26.71 -3.04
N MET A 179 6.47 25.39 -3.09
CA MET A 179 6.19 24.48 -1.96
C MET A 179 7.18 24.67 -0.79
N ASN A 180 8.33 25.30 -1.01
CA ASN A 180 9.31 25.62 0.06
C ASN A 180 8.91 26.84 0.90
N TRP A 181 7.75 27.43 0.62
CA TRP A 181 7.23 28.57 1.35
C TRP A 181 6.25 28.09 2.41
N ASN A 182 6.09 28.86 3.48
CA ASN A 182 5.16 28.49 4.53
C ASN A 182 3.69 28.55 4.07
N THR A 183 2.81 27.93 4.84
CA THR A 183 1.38 27.85 4.52
C THR A 183 0.59 29.14 4.81
N CYS A 184 1.19 30.11 5.51
CA CYS A 184 0.41 31.19 6.13
C CYS A 184 0.65 32.63 5.62
N ASP A 185 1.88 33.04 5.28
CA ASP A 185 2.19 34.43 4.84
C ASP A 185 3.14 34.47 3.65
N ASP A 186 3.23 33.36 2.90
CA ASP A 186 4.20 33.17 1.83
C ASP A 186 5.58 33.68 2.30
N THR A 187 6.04 33.23 3.47
CA THR A 187 7.43 33.47 3.89
C THR A 187 8.25 32.27 3.46
N PHE A 188 9.35 32.54 2.76
CA PHE A 188 10.30 31.50 2.40
C PHE A 188 10.92 30.91 3.67
N THR A 189 10.94 29.59 3.78
CA THR A 189 11.37 28.89 5.01
C THR A 189 12.87 28.65 5.06
N ASP A 190 13.62 28.94 4.00
CA ASP A 190 15.03 28.53 3.86
C ASP A 190 15.26 27.00 3.93
N GLY A 191 14.19 26.21 3.94
CA GLY A 191 14.20 24.75 3.82
C GLY A 191 13.79 24.27 2.43
N ASP A 192 14.10 23.01 2.14
CA ASP A 192 13.70 22.33 0.91
C ASP A 192 12.69 21.20 1.13
N GLY A 193 12.21 21.05 2.37
CA GLY A 193 11.21 20.07 2.76
C GLY A 193 11.76 18.76 3.30
N SER A 194 13.09 18.58 3.31
CA SER A 194 13.81 17.45 3.95
C SER A 194 14.25 17.80 5.38
N ASP A 195 14.64 16.80 6.16
CA ASP A 195 15.26 16.95 7.48
C ASP A 195 16.73 17.38 7.40
N GLU A 196 17.39 17.19 6.25
CA GLU A 196 18.72 17.72 5.97
C GLU A 196 18.71 19.25 5.86
N CYS A 197 17.67 19.80 5.24
CA CYS A 197 17.44 21.24 5.12
C CYS A 197 16.02 21.58 5.54
N PRO A 198 15.70 21.48 6.84
CA PRO A 198 14.33 21.62 7.32
C PRO A 198 13.87 23.08 7.17
N GLY A 199 14.81 24.02 7.29
CA GLY A 199 14.59 25.45 7.17
C GLY A 199 14.56 26.14 8.53
N GLU A 200 13.82 27.24 8.60
CA GLU A 200 13.64 28.07 9.78
C GLU A 200 12.21 27.91 10.31
N ASP A 201 12.07 27.80 11.64
CA ASP A 201 10.79 27.88 12.33
C ASP A 201 10.17 29.27 12.11
N VAL A 202 9.04 29.33 11.39
CA VAL A 202 8.37 30.59 11.07
C VAL A 202 7.36 30.93 12.15
N ALA A 203 7.80 31.80 13.07
CA ALA A 203 7.05 32.22 14.25
C ALA A 203 5.56 32.56 14.00
N CYS A 204 4.68 31.95 14.80
CA CYS A 204 3.22 32.16 14.83
C CYS A 204 2.71 33.62 15.01
N SER A 205 3.56 34.63 15.16
CA SER A 205 3.10 36.03 15.32
C SER A 205 2.51 36.66 14.06
N THR A 206 2.77 36.06 12.89
CA THR A 206 2.20 36.41 11.59
C THR A 206 0.93 35.61 11.25
N CYS A 207 0.59 34.55 12.01
CA CYS A 207 -0.33 33.48 11.59
C CYS A 207 -1.24 32.98 12.73
N SER A 208 -2.31 32.24 12.44
CA SER A 208 -3.16 31.57 13.46
C SER A 208 -2.73 30.12 13.72
N ALA A 209 -3.09 29.59 14.90
CA ALA A 209 -2.51 28.42 15.58
C ALA A 209 -2.59 27.03 14.91
N SER A 210 -3.08 26.89 13.68
CA SER A 210 -3.20 25.58 12.99
C SER A 210 -2.28 25.44 11.77
N GLY A 211 -1.45 26.43 11.46
CA GLY A 211 -0.55 26.40 10.29
C GLY A 211 0.81 27.06 10.49
N CYS A 212 1.19 27.39 11.72
CA CYS A 212 2.48 28.01 12.05
C CYS A 212 3.34 27.09 12.91
N GLY A 213 4.65 27.34 12.93
CA GLY A 213 5.65 26.55 13.63
C GLY A 213 5.21 26.06 15.00
N ASP A 214 5.26 24.74 15.14
CA ASP A 214 5.13 23.97 16.38
C ASP A 214 6.41 24.05 17.24
N GLY A 215 7.35 24.92 16.86
CA GLY A 215 8.68 25.03 17.43
C GLY A 215 9.72 24.21 16.67
N LEU A 216 9.34 23.55 15.56
CA LEU A 216 10.22 22.82 14.67
C LEU A 216 10.41 23.56 13.33
N PRO A 217 11.55 23.36 12.66
CA PRO A 217 11.84 24.00 11.37
C PRO A 217 11.05 23.43 10.16
N ASN A 218 10.07 22.53 10.33
CA ASN A 218 9.32 21.83 9.27
C ASN A 218 8.16 22.64 8.66
N ASP A 219 8.30 23.96 8.56
CA ASP A 219 7.16 24.87 8.33
C ASP A 219 6.74 25.04 6.85
N SER A 220 7.48 24.42 5.93
CA SER A 220 7.24 24.51 4.49
C SER A 220 5.96 23.77 4.08
N ARG A 221 5.33 24.20 2.98
CA ARG A 221 4.19 23.45 2.41
C ARG A 221 4.60 22.05 2.01
N LEU A 222 5.81 21.90 1.50
CA LEU A 222 6.36 20.63 1.06
C LEU A 222 6.45 19.64 2.22
N ALA A 223 7.11 20.01 3.33
CA ALA A 223 7.22 19.14 4.50
C ALA A 223 5.82 18.72 5.02
N LYS A 224 4.89 19.67 5.15
CA LYS A 224 3.52 19.40 5.61
C LYS A 224 2.70 18.57 4.63
N ALA A 225 2.94 18.74 3.32
CA ALA A 225 2.26 17.97 2.29
C ALA A 225 2.78 16.53 2.23
N LYS A 226 4.08 16.31 2.43
CA LYS A 226 4.69 14.98 2.53
C LYS A 226 4.18 14.24 3.76
N ALA A 227 4.24 14.86 4.94
CA ALA A 227 3.68 14.28 6.17
C ALA A 227 2.17 13.91 6.04
N GLY A 228 1.38 14.77 5.39
CA GLY A 228 -0.04 14.50 5.14
C GLY A 228 -0.32 13.41 4.12
N LEU A 229 0.60 13.18 3.19
CA LEU A 229 0.50 12.10 2.22
C LEU A 229 1.03 10.78 2.81
N SER A 230 2.17 10.79 3.50
CA SER A 230 2.76 9.61 4.14
C SER A 230 1.85 9.03 5.20
N SER A 231 1.19 9.87 6.00
CA SER A 231 0.19 9.42 6.99
C SER A 231 -1.02 8.70 6.37
N VAL A 232 -1.38 9.03 5.12
CA VAL A 232 -2.48 8.34 4.41
C VAL A 232 -1.98 7.07 3.75
N VAL A 233 -0.84 7.11 3.07
CA VAL A 233 -0.26 5.92 2.43
C VAL A 233 0.01 4.82 3.46
N ALA A 234 0.56 5.18 4.62
CA ALA A 234 0.79 4.25 5.72
C ALA A 234 -0.49 3.71 6.38
N ALA A 235 -1.63 4.39 6.22
CA ALA A 235 -2.90 4.01 6.83
C ALA A 235 -3.79 3.14 5.92
N PHE A 236 -3.63 3.22 4.59
CA PHE A 236 -4.54 2.61 3.62
C PHE A 236 -3.82 1.64 2.68
N GLY A 237 -3.75 0.36 3.10
CA GLY A 237 -3.29 -0.72 2.21
C GLY A 237 -4.36 -1.26 1.25
N GLU A 238 -5.61 -0.80 1.36
CA GLU A 238 -6.75 -1.26 0.55
C GLU A 238 -6.79 -0.63 -0.85
N VAL A 239 -5.84 0.26 -1.18
CA VAL A 239 -5.69 0.87 -2.50
C VAL A 239 -4.25 0.76 -3.00
N GLU A 240 -4.07 0.76 -4.33
CA GLU A 240 -2.76 0.82 -4.98
C GLU A 240 -2.43 2.28 -5.29
N PHE A 241 -1.33 2.78 -4.73
CA PHE A 241 -0.86 4.13 -4.99
C PHE A 241 0.21 4.12 -6.08
N GLY A 242 0.23 5.18 -6.89
CA GLY A 242 1.37 5.54 -7.73
C GLY A 242 1.78 6.97 -7.42
N LEU A 243 3.06 7.30 -7.56
CA LEU A 243 3.59 8.60 -7.23
C LEU A 243 4.33 9.21 -8.42
N MET A 244 3.93 10.43 -8.78
CA MET A 244 4.64 11.25 -9.77
C MET A 244 5.00 12.60 -9.16
N ARG A 245 6.15 13.14 -9.57
CA ARG A 245 6.54 14.53 -9.27
C ARG A 245 6.73 15.34 -10.55
N PHE A 246 6.85 16.67 -10.43
CA PHE A 246 7.24 17.49 -11.57
C PHE A 246 8.69 17.25 -11.96
N HIS A 247 9.00 17.23 -13.26
CA HIS A 247 10.32 16.84 -13.75
C HIS A 247 11.47 17.72 -13.24
N GLN A 248 12.58 17.11 -12.78
CA GLN A 248 13.75 17.79 -12.16
C GLN A 248 15.08 17.54 -12.92
N ARG A 249 16.19 18.27 -12.62
CA ARG A 249 17.53 18.06 -13.25
C ARG A 249 18.72 17.89 -12.30
N ALA A 250 19.61 16.92 -12.55
CA ALA A 250 20.72 16.57 -11.65
C ALA A 250 21.70 17.71 -11.38
N MET A 251 21.92 18.08 -10.10
CA MET A 251 22.91 19.07 -9.66
C MET A 251 23.44 18.86 -8.24
N ASN A 252 24.63 19.40 -7.99
CA ASN A 252 25.29 19.42 -6.69
C ASN A 252 24.42 20.09 -5.62
N PHE A 253 24.23 19.41 -4.50
CA PHE A 253 23.32 19.82 -3.43
C PHE A 253 23.90 20.92 -2.52
N SER A 254 23.03 21.83 -2.05
CA SER A 254 23.32 22.82 -1.00
C SER A 254 22.00 23.38 -0.46
N CYS A 255 21.85 23.45 0.87
CA CYS A 255 20.67 24.04 1.48
C CYS A 255 20.37 25.45 0.96
N PRO A 256 19.11 25.76 0.59
CA PRO A 256 18.74 27.07 0.10
C PRO A 256 18.84 28.15 1.18
N SER A 257 19.61 29.22 0.93
CA SER A 257 19.69 30.37 1.86
C SER A 257 18.95 31.62 1.39
N THR A 258 18.59 31.71 0.09
CA THR A 258 17.70 32.76 -0.43
C THR A 258 17.02 32.29 -1.73
N ASN A 259 15.73 31.93 -1.66
CA ASN A 259 14.85 31.56 -2.78
C ASN A 259 15.28 30.29 -3.55
N ALA A 260 14.42 29.26 -3.51
CA ALA A 260 14.61 27.95 -4.15
C ALA A 260 14.77 27.98 -5.70
N SER A 261 14.52 29.12 -6.36
CA SER A 261 14.76 29.28 -7.81
C SER A 261 16.24 29.49 -8.19
N ASN A 262 17.15 29.53 -7.21
CA ASN A 262 18.51 30.06 -7.40
C ASN A 262 19.58 29.07 -6.88
N GLN A 263 19.74 27.90 -7.50
CA GLN A 263 20.80 26.92 -7.18
C GLN A 263 20.87 26.56 -5.68
N SER A 264 19.71 26.38 -5.06
CA SER A 264 19.53 26.40 -3.61
C SER A 264 18.36 25.45 -3.36
N GLY A 265 18.66 24.24 -2.87
CA GLY A 265 17.84 23.04 -3.09
C GLY A 265 18.38 22.28 -4.30
N GLY A 266 18.77 21.02 -4.08
CA GLY A 266 19.22 20.10 -5.12
C GLY A 266 18.33 20.18 -6.34
N TRP A 267 18.95 20.06 -7.50
CA TRP A 267 18.27 19.94 -8.80
C TRP A 267 17.70 21.23 -9.46
N GLN A 268 18.44 22.36 -9.41
CA GLN A 268 18.14 23.57 -10.21
C GLN A 268 19.37 24.16 -10.93
N GLY A 269 19.40 23.99 -12.25
CA GLY A 269 20.39 24.61 -13.13
C GLY A 269 20.07 26.00 -13.60
N ALA A 270 21.05 26.87 -13.51
CA ALA A 270 21.09 28.05 -14.36
C ALA A 270 21.12 27.63 -15.85
N GLY A 271 20.10 28.03 -16.62
CA GLY A 271 20.22 28.17 -18.07
C GLY A 271 19.35 27.27 -18.96
N ALA A 272 18.03 27.46 -18.94
CA ALA A 272 17.11 27.40 -20.09
C ALA A 272 15.76 28.01 -19.65
N ALA A 273 14.86 28.35 -20.57
CA ALA A 273 13.52 28.82 -20.19
C ALA A 273 12.82 27.72 -19.36
N PRO A 274 12.10 28.08 -18.28
CA PRO A 274 11.62 27.16 -17.23
C PRO A 274 10.78 25.94 -17.69
N CYS A 275 10.43 25.84 -18.97
CA CYS A 275 9.47 24.86 -19.48
C CYS A 275 9.86 24.34 -20.88
N GLY A 276 11.15 24.38 -21.23
CA GLY A 276 11.64 23.99 -22.56
C GLY A 276 12.62 22.82 -22.49
N GLY A 277 12.43 21.82 -23.35
CA GLY A 277 13.36 20.69 -23.50
C GLY A 277 13.02 19.44 -22.67
N GLY A 278 11.74 19.17 -22.39
CA GLY A 278 11.29 18.01 -21.61
C GLY A 278 10.67 18.36 -20.25
N PHE A 279 10.98 19.55 -19.71
CA PHE A 279 10.56 20.06 -18.39
C PHE A 279 9.12 20.57 -18.33
N ASN A 280 8.25 20.00 -19.15
CA ASN A 280 6.82 20.24 -19.19
C ASN A 280 6.07 18.92 -19.01
N ALA A 281 6.61 18.04 -18.17
CA ALA A 281 6.18 16.68 -17.92
C ALA A 281 6.35 16.37 -16.41
N ALA A 282 5.75 15.29 -15.96
CA ALA A 282 6.03 14.68 -14.66
C ALA A 282 6.92 13.44 -14.82
N ASP A 283 7.72 13.17 -13.78
CA ASP A 283 8.48 11.94 -13.60
C ASP A 283 7.65 10.97 -12.76
N LEU A 284 7.59 9.71 -13.19
CA LEU A 284 7.10 8.62 -12.36
C LEU A 284 8.20 8.26 -11.34
N LEU A 285 7.85 8.21 -10.07
CA LEU A 285 8.75 7.82 -8.98
C LEU A 285 8.43 6.41 -8.50
N VAL A 286 7.13 6.12 -8.35
CA VAL A 286 6.62 4.82 -7.95
C VAL A 286 5.42 4.47 -8.83
N GLY A 287 5.42 3.28 -9.40
CA GLY A 287 4.35 2.67 -10.19
C GLY A 287 3.20 2.16 -9.33
N PHE A 288 2.19 1.52 -9.94
CA PHE A 288 1.12 0.86 -9.21
C PHE A 288 1.46 -0.58 -8.89
N SER A 289 1.42 -0.92 -7.61
CA SER A 289 1.51 -2.31 -7.20
C SER A 289 0.90 -2.55 -5.83
N GLN A 290 0.75 -3.83 -5.51
CA GLN A 290 0.32 -4.28 -4.22
C GLN A 290 1.50 -4.17 -3.26
N GLU A 291 1.28 -3.48 -2.14
CA GLU A 291 2.26 -3.38 -1.05
C GLU A 291 3.46 -2.43 -1.29
N ASN A 292 3.46 -1.64 -2.36
CA ASN A 292 4.48 -0.60 -2.66
C ASN A 292 4.51 0.62 -1.70
N GLN A 293 3.94 0.50 -0.49
CA GLN A 293 3.83 1.61 0.46
C GLN A 293 5.20 2.04 0.99
N SER A 294 6.12 1.09 1.22
CA SER A 294 7.51 1.35 1.62
C SER A 294 8.18 2.30 0.63
N ASP A 295 8.09 2.00 -0.66
CA ASP A 295 8.70 2.77 -1.74
C ASP A 295 8.14 4.19 -1.80
N LEU A 296 6.82 4.34 -1.67
CA LEU A 296 6.21 5.68 -1.60
C LEU A 296 6.70 6.47 -0.38
N LEU A 297 6.86 5.81 0.76
CA LEU A 297 7.27 6.45 2.01
C LEU A 297 8.74 6.88 1.98
N GLU A 298 9.62 6.11 1.34
CA GLU A 298 11.03 6.46 1.15
C GLU A 298 11.19 7.78 0.36
N TRP A 299 10.27 8.07 -0.58
CA TRP A 299 10.27 9.35 -1.28
C TRP A 299 9.78 10.55 -0.44
N MET A 300 9.30 10.33 0.78
CA MET A 300 8.58 11.33 1.60
C MET A 300 8.93 11.32 3.09
N ASP A 301 9.91 10.53 3.51
CA ASP A 301 10.27 10.31 4.90
C ASP A 301 10.99 11.51 5.55
N GLY A 302 11.59 12.38 4.74
CA GLY A 302 12.39 13.50 5.21
C GLY A 302 13.90 13.25 5.16
N ASP A 303 14.33 12.00 5.00
CA ASP A 303 15.72 11.59 5.13
C ASP A 303 16.44 11.69 3.78
N ALA A 304 17.41 12.60 3.72
CA ALA A 304 18.39 12.57 2.65
C ALA A 304 19.36 11.45 2.96
N GLY A 305 19.42 10.43 2.10
CA GLY A 305 20.49 9.45 2.15
C GLY A 305 21.89 10.12 2.15
N PRO A 306 22.96 9.37 2.43
CA PRO A 306 24.29 9.94 2.61
C PRO A 306 24.75 10.76 1.39
N ALA A 307 25.03 12.04 1.63
CA ALA A 307 25.43 13.02 0.62
C ALA A 307 26.63 12.56 -0.24
N GLY A 308 26.37 12.14 -1.49
CA GLY A 308 27.46 11.71 -2.39
C GLY A 308 27.13 11.28 -3.82
N ALA A 309 25.92 10.84 -4.17
CA ALA A 309 25.67 10.28 -5.51
C ALA A 309 25.32 11.35 -6.56
N GLY A 310 26.32 11.73 -7.35
CA GLY A 310 26.16 12.59 -8.51
C GLY A 310 25.90 11.83 -9.82
N ALA A 311 24.85 12.29 -10.53
CA ALA A 311 24.66 12.34 -11.98
C ALA A 311 24.58 11.01 -12.77
N ASP A 312 23.37 10.79 -13.32
CA ASP A 312 22.94 9.67 -14.18
C ASP A 312 22.54 8.38 -13.41
N THR A 313 22.46 8.47 -12.06
CA THR A 313 22.13 7.49 -10.97
C THR A 313 21.99 6.03 -11.39
N PRO A 314 22.78 5.08 -10.82
CA PRO A 314 22.55 4.65 -9.43
C PRO A 314 23.73 3.98 -8.65
N ALA A 315 23.90 4.39 -7.38
CA ALA A 315 24.62 3.75 -6.27
C ALA A 315 24.65 4.76 -5.10
N GLY A 316 23.65 4.70 -4.21
CA GLY A 316 23.65 5.38 -2.91
C GLY A 316 23.19 6.85 -2.85
N GLY A 317 21.89 7.05 -2.58
CA GLY A 317 21.55 7.77 -1.35
C GLY A 317 21.02 9.20 -1.43
N ASP A 318 20.00 9.51 -2.26
CA ASP A 318 19.07 10.61 -1.89
C ASP A 318 17.72 10.46 -2.63
N VAL A 319 16.82 9.70 -2.03
CA VAL A 319 15.49 9.35 -2.58
C VAL A 319 14.42 10.35 -2.16
N GLU A 320 14.79 11.56 -1.75
CA GLU A 320 13.84 12.53 -1.17
C GLU A 320 13.16 13.47 -2.20
N ILE A 321 11.87 13.78 -2.02
CA ILE A 321 11.16 14.80 -2.81
C ILE A 321 11.49 16.20 -2.30
N ARG A 322 12.17 16.97 -3.16
CA ARG A 322 12.59 18.35 -2.90
C ARG A 322 11.84 19.37 -3.79
N GLY A 323 11.55 20.55 -3.24
CA GLY A 323 10.74 21.57 -3.92
C GLY A 323 11.58 22.48 -4.81
N THR A 324 11.47 22.34 -6.13
CA THR A 324 12.23 23.14 -7.09
C THR A 324 11.51 23.46 -8.39
N GLY A 325 11.85 24.61 -9.00
CA GLY A 325 11.44 24.92 -10.37
C GLY A 325 10.04 25.50 -10.51
N THR A 326 9.47 25.32 -11.69
CA THR A 326 8.15 25.82 -12.09
C THR A 326 7.05 24.76 -11.95
N THR A 327 5.80 25.16 -12.17
CA THR A 327 4.58 24.36 -11.99
C THR A 327 3.98 23.97 -13.37
N PRO A 328 4.39 22.84 -13.98
CA PRO A 328 3.92 22.36 -15.28
C PRO A 328 2.64 21.50 -15.23
N LEU A 329 1.59 21.95 -14.53
CA LEU A 329 0.34 21.20 -14.31
C LEU A 329 -0.22 20.48 -15.55
N ALA A 330 -0.36 21.18 -16.68
CA ALA A 330 -0.92 20.63 -17.91
C ALA A 330 -0.03 19.53 -18.51
N GLY A 331 1.28 19.68 -18.35
CA GLY A 331 2.28 18.74 -18.78
C GLY A 331 2.28 17.47 -17.93
N SER A 332 2.28 17.65 -16.61
CA SER A 332 2.22 16.58 -15.62
C SER A 332 0.95 15.75 -15.74
N LEU A 333 -0.21 16.38 -15.94
CA LEU A 333 -1.46 15.66 -16.23
C LEU A 333 -1.41 14.89 -17.56
N GLY A 334 -0.63 15.37 -18.54
CA GLY A 334 -0.40 14.64 -19.79
C GLY A 334 0.53 13.43 -19.61
N SER A 335 1.56 13.54 -18.77
CA SER A 335 2.40 12.40 -18.37
C SER A 335 1.57 11.35 -17.62
N ALA A 336 0.76 11.79 -16.65
CA ALA A 336 -0.17 10.92 -15.92
C ALA A 336 -1.12 10.18 -16.88
N GLN A 337 -1.69 10.87 -17.87
CA GLN A 337 -2.54 10.21 -18.88
C GLN A 337 -1.78 9.13 -19.64
N THR A 338 -0.53 9.40 -20.05
CA THR A 338 0.27 8.44 -20.81
C THR A 338 0.60 7.20 -19.98
N TYR A 339 0.93 7.38 -18.69
CA TYR A 339 1.17 6.28 -17.76
C TYR A 339 -0.10 5.45 -17.56
N LEU A 340 -1.22 6.08 -17.18
CA LEU A 340 -2.50 5.40 -16.94
C LEU A 340 -3.02 4.64 -18.18
N GLU A 341 -2.86 5.19 -19.38
CA GLU A 341 -3.27 4.51 -20.61
C GLU A 341 -2.45 3.24 -20.88
N ASN A 342 -1.17 3.21 -20.49
CA ASN A 342 -0.35 1.99 -20.59
C ASN A 342 -0.75 0.97 -19.51
N GLU A 343 -0.98 1.44 -18.28
CA GLU A 343 -1.44 0.60 -17.17
C GLU A 343 -2.77 -0.08 -17.48
N GLU A 344 -3.76 0.67 -18.00
CA GLU A 344 -5.07 0.14 -18.35
C GLU A 344 -4.99 -0.91 -19.49
N LEU A 345 -4.01 -0.82 -20.38
CA LEU A 345 -3.80 -1.82 -21.44
C LEU A 345 -3.24 -3.14 -20.91
N ASN A 346 -2.50 -3.10 -19.80
CA ASN A 346 -1.86 -4.24 -19.18
C ASN A 346 -2.68 -4.80 -18.00
N ASP A 347 -3.65 -4.04 -17.47
CA ASP A 347 -4.55 -4.47 -16.41
C ASP A 347 -5.74 -5.28 -16.93
N SER A 348 -5.79 -6.57 -16.56
CA SER A 348 -6.88 -7.47 -16.93
C SER A 348 -8.23 -7.15 -16.26
N PHE A 349 -8.23 -6.37 -15.18
CA PHE A 349 -9.40 -5.91 -14.42
C PHE A 349 -9.76 -4.45 -14.66
N ALA A 350 -9.09 -3.79 -15.62
CA ALA A 350 -9.28 -2.38 -15.96
C ALA A 350 -10.74 -1.97 -16.21
N ALA A 351 -11.57 -2.90 -16.71
CA ALA A 351 -12.97 -2.63 -17.03
C ALA A 351 -13.84 -2.29 -15.82
N CYS A 352 -13.43 -2.68 -14.61
CA CYS A 352 -14.20 -2.41 -13.40
C CYS A 352 -13.36 -1.91 -12.20
N ARG A 353 -12.02 -1.95 -12.27
CA ARG A 353 -11.15 -1.22 -11.35
C ARG A 353 -11.26 0.31 -11.55
N PRO A 354 -11.46 1.11 -10.49
CA PRO A 354 -11.49 2.56 -10.61
C PRO A 354 -10.08 3.15 -10.64
N TYR A 355 -9.83 3.97 -11.64
CA TYR A 355 -8.61 4.76 -11.78
C TYR A 355 -8.87 6.24 -11.45
N ARG A 356 -8.03 6.82 -10.58
CA ARG A 356 -8.11 8.23 -10.18
C ARG A 356 -6.75 8.91 -10.26
N VAL A 357 -6.77 10.20 -10.58
CA VAL A 357 -5.61 11.08 -10.44
C VAL A 357 -5.86 12.05 -9.30
N ILE A 358 -4.94 12.13 -8.34
CA ILE A 358 -4.93 13.14 -7.28
C ILE A 358 -3.83 14.15 -7.59
N LEU A 359 -4.22 15.36 -7.97
CA LEU A 359 -3.28 16.47 -8.18
C LEU A 359 -3.17 17.28 -6.89
N VAL A 360 -2.02 17.24 -6.23
CA VAL A 360 -1.70 18.08 -5.07
C VAL A 360 -0.84 19.24 -5.55
N THR A 361 -1.29 20.48 -5.41
CA THR A 361 -0.55 21.67 -5.86
C THR A 361 -0.82 22.91 -5.01
N ASP A 362 0.18 23.77 -4.83
CA ASP A 362 0.02 25.08 -4.16
C ASP A 362 -0.17 26.26 -5.13
N GLY A 363 -0.20 25.96 -6.43
CA GLY A 363 0.06 26.96 -7.46
C GLY A 363 -0.86 26.89 -8.67
N VAL A 364 -0.53 27.73 -9.65
CA VAL A 364 -1.15 27.73 -10.98
C VAL A 364 -0.11 27.38 -12.02
N GLU A 365 -0.58 26.92 -13.18
CA GLU A 365 0.25 26.61 -14.34
C GLU A 365 1.17 27.78 -14.73
N THR A 366 2.48 27.52 -14.80
CA THR A 366 3.51 28.50 -15.17
C THR A 366 4.25 28.17 -16.46
N CYS A 367 3.96 27.02 -17.08
CA CYS A 367 4.62 26.48 -18.26
C CYS A 367 3.83 26.56 -19.57
N GLY A 368 2.71 27.28 -19.58
CA GLY A 368 2.02 27.71 -20.80
C GLY A 368 1.14 26.64 -21.46
N GLY A 369 0.92 25.51 -20.79
CA GLY A 369 -0.15 24.56 -21.13
C GLY A 369 -1.52 25.01 -20.61
N ASP A 370 -2.56 24.24 -20.91
CA ASP A 370 -3.91 24.43 -20.36
C ASP A 370 -4.30 23.21 -19.51
N PRO A 371 -4.20 23.30 -18.17
CA PRO A 371 -4.45 22.17 -17.29
C PRO A 371 -5.93 21.77 -17.25
N SER A 372 -6.86 22.68 -17.53
CA SER A 372 -8.28 22.31 -17.65
C SER A 372 -8.52 21.46 -18.90
N THR A 373 -7.79 21.72 -19.98
CA THR A 373 -7.86 20.87 -21.18
C THR A 373 -7.23 19.50 -20.93
N ALA A 374 -6.11 19.43 -20.19
CA ALA A 374 -5.48 18.16 -19.82
C ALA A 374 -6.38 17.32 -18.89
N ALA A 375 -6.97 17.93 -17.84
CA ALA A 375 -7.90 17.24 -16.96
C ALA A 375 -9.17 16.75 -17.68
N ALA A 376 -9.67 17.52 -18.66
CA ALA A 376 -10.79 17.07 -19.50
C ALA A 376 -10.42 15.90 -20.42
N ALA A 377 -9.15 15.78 -20.82
CA ALA A 377 -8.67 14.65 -21.62
C ALA A 377 -8.61 13.37 -20.77
N LEU A 378 -8.07 13.45 -19.55
CA LEU A 378 -8.09 12.37 -18.56
C LEU A 378 -9.53 11.88 -18.30
N LEU A 379 -10.46 12.80 -18.02
CA LEU A 379 -11.86 12.45 -17.78
C LEU A 379 -12.51 11.80 -19.02
N ALA A 380 -12.13 12.24 -20.22
CA ALA A 380 -12.63 11.65 -21.46
C ALA A 380 -12.05 10.25 -21.74
N ALA A 381 -10.86 9.95 -21.20
CA ALA A 381 -10.26 8.62 -21.23
C ALA A 381 -10.87 7.67 -20.18
N GLY A 382 -11.45 8.21 -19.10
CA GLY A 382 -12.10 7.42 -18.03
C GLY A 382 -11.56 7.74 -16.63
N TYR A 383 -10.48 8.51 -16.54
CA TYR A 383 -9.79 8.82 -15.29
C TYR A 383 -10.31 10.14 -14.70
N GLN A 384 -10.95 10.06 -13.54
CA GLN A 384 -11.40 11.26 -12.83
C GLN A 384 -10.21 11.93 -12.12
N VAL A 385 -10.18 13.27 -12.15
CA VAL A 385 -9.10 14.08 -11.55
C VAL A 385 -9.62 14.81 -10.31
N ASN A 386 -9.10 14.42 -9.15
CA ASN A 386 -9.24 15.11 -7.88
C ASN A 386 -8.16 16.18 -7.76
N VAL A 387 -8.53 17.42 -7.43
CA VAL A 387 -7.56 18.53 -7.31
C VAL A 387 -7.57 19.01 -5.88
N ILE A 388 -6.40 18.96 -5.25
CA ILE A 388 -6.14 19.45 -3.91
C ILE A 388 -5.25 20.70 -4.00
N GLY A 389 -5.81 21.84 -3.60
CA GLY A 389 -5.09 23.11 -3.49
C GLY A 389 -4.50 23.26 -2.10
N PHE A 390 -3.18 23.10 -1.96
CA PHE A 390 -2.47 23.20 -0.68
C PHE A 390 -2.08 24.65 -0.38
N ALA A 391 -2.53 25.21 0.74
CA ALA A 391 -2.26 26.58 1.18
C ALA A 391 -2.59 27.69 0.15
N VAL A 392 -3.57 27.46 -0.74
CA VAL A 392 -3.92 28.41 -1.81
C VAL A 392 -4.90 29.47 -1.31
N SER A 393 -4.43 30.70 -1.07
CA SER A 393 -5.26 31.81 -0.60
C SER A 393 -5.72 32.79 -1.69
N ASP A 394 -5.04 32.83 -2.85
CA ASP A 394 -5.38 33.74 -3.95
C ASP A 394 -6.66 33.29 -4.68
N ALA A 395 -7.64 34.18 -4.79
CA ALA A 395 -8.92 33.88 -5.41
C ALA A 395 -8.81 33.57 -6.92
N GLY A 396 -7.78 34.07 -7.61
CA GLY A 396 -7.51 33.73 -9.01
C GLY A 396 -6.96 32.31 -9.14
N ALA A 397 -6.02 31.93 -8.28
CA ALA A 397 -5.48 30.58 -8.20
C ALA A 397 -6.57 29.56 -7.82
N GLN A 398 -7.38 29.84 -6.79
CA GLN A 398 -8.52 28.99 -6.43
C GLN A 398 -9.51 28.83 -7.58
N ALA A 399 -9.81 29.90 -8.33
CA ALA A 399 -10.70 29.81 -9.49
C ALA A 399 -10.09 28.96 -10.61
N SER A 400 -8.77 29.01 -10.79
CA SER A 400 -8.06 28.16 -11.75
C SER A 400 -8.13 26.69 -11.35
N LEU A 401 -7.81 26.36 -10.10
CA LEU A 401 -7.86 24.97 -9.60
C LEU A 401 -9.29 24.40 -9.63
N ASN A 402 -10.30 25.20 -9.27
CA ASN A 402 -11.70 24.81 -9.43
C ASN A 402 -12.09 24.53 -10.89
N SER A 403 -11.53 25.28 -11.85
CA SER A 403 -11.75 25.02 -13.28
C SER A 403 -11.15 23.67 -13.70
N ILE A 404 -9.98 23.32 -13.16
CA ILE A 404 -9.34 22.02 -13.42
C ILE A 404 -10.19 20.90 -12.81
N ALA A 405 -10.61 21.00 -11.55
CA ALA A 405 -11.48 20.02 -10.89
C ALA A 405 -12.83 19.84 -11.61
N SER A 406 -13.46 20.95 -12.04
CA SER A 406 -14.66 20.92 -12.88
C SER A 406 -14.43 20.19 -14.20
N ALA A 407 -13.28 20.39 -14.84
CA ALA A 407 -12.93 19.71 -16.08
C ALA A 407 -12.57 18.23 -15.87
N GLY A 408 -12.01 17.90 -14.72
CA GLY A 408 -11.64 16.55 -14.27
C GLY A 408 -12.77 15.72 -13.65
N GLY A 409 -13.97 16.29 -13.50
CA GLY A 409 -15.20 15.56 -13.14
C GLY A 409 -15.70 15.71 -11.70
N THR A 410 -14.93 16.35 -10.83
CA THR A 410 -15.22 16.47 -9.37
C THR A 410 -15.93 17.78 -9.01
N GLY A 411 -15.96 18.74 -9.95
CA GLY A 411 -16.72 19.99 -9.82
C GLY A 411 -15.94 21.13 -9.14
N SER A 412 -15.32 20.90 -7.99
CA SER A 412 -14.51 21.90 -7.29
C SER A 412 -13.28 21.29 -6.64
N ALA A 413 -12.20 22.06 -6.54
CA ALA A 413 -10.99 21.64 -5.86
C ALA A 413 -11.19 21.66 -4.34
N ILE A 414 -10.52 20.75 -3.64
CA ILE A 414 -10.48 20.68 -2.18
C ILE A 414 -9.32 21.58 -1.73
N PHE A 415 -9.57 22.50 -0.80
CA PHE A 415 -8.55 23.43 -0.32
C PHE A 415 -8.16 23.10 1.11
N VAL A 416 -6.88 22.83 1.32
CA VAL A 416 -6.30 22.39 2.59
C VAL A 416 -5.18 23.35 3.01
N SER A 417 -4.81 23.35 4.29
CA SER A 417 -3.79 24.27 4.83
C SER A 417 -2.75 23.62 5.71
N ASP A 418 -2.93 22.35 6.03
CA ASP A 418 -2.14 21.59 6.98
C ASP A 418 -2.22 20.10 6.66
N GLU A 419 -1.32 19.34 7.27
CA GLU A 419 -1.20 17.88 7.14
C GLU A 419 -2.51 17.15 7.44
N ALA A 420 -3.16 17.45 8.57
CA ALA A 420 -4.37 16.74 8.99
C ALA A 420 -5.55 16.96 8.02
N THR A 421 -5.70 18.17 7.48
CA THR A 421 -6.74 18.46 6.47
C THR A 421 -6.40 17.89 5.10
N LEU A 422 -5.11 17.76 4.74
CA LEU A 422 -4.68 17.04 3.55
C LEU A 422 -4.97 15.53 3.70
N ALA A 423 -4.59 14.94 4.82
CA ALA A 423 -4.80 13.53 5.09
C ALA A 423 -6.29 13.16 5.05
N ALA A 424 -7.14 13.97 5.70
CA ALA A 424 -8.59 13.80 5.64
C ALA A 424 -9.15 13.93 4.22
N ALA A 425 -8.66 14.89 3.42
CA ALA A 425 -9.12 15.08 2.05
C ALA A 425 -8.77 13.90 1.14
N ILE A 426 -7.58 13.30 1.30
CA ILE A 426 -7.18 12.12 0.53
C ILE A 426 -7.94 10.88 1.04
N SER A 427 -8.15 10.76 2.36
CA SER A 427 -8.97 9.67 2.93
C SER A 427 -10.40 9.68 2.38
N ASP A 428 -11.05 10.85 2.31
CA ASP A 428 -12.38 10.99 1.69
C ASP A 428 -12.37 10.56 0.20
N ILE A 429 -11.27 10.83 -0.53
CA ILE A 429 -11.13 10.39 -1.93
C ILE A 429 -10.97 8.88 -2.02
N VAL A 430 -10.17 8.27 -1.12
CA VAL A 430 -9.99 6.82 -1.04
C VAL A 430 -11.32 6.14 -0.75
N ASP A 431 -12.07 6.59 0.26
CA ASP A 431 -13.39 6.05 0.61
C ASP A 431 -14.37 6.10 -0.57
N ASP A 432 -14.37 7.19 -1.35
CA ASP A 432 -15.21 7.35 -2.55
C ASP A 432 -14.78 6.45 -3.73
N THR A 433 -13.60 5.83 -3.65
CA THR A 433 -13.09 4.90 -4.68
C THR A 433 -13.29 3.43 -4.34
N LEU A 434 -13.62 3.12 -3.10
CA LEU A 434 -13.95 1.75 -2.71
C LEU A 434 -15.26 1.35 -3.38
N LEU A 435 -15.17 0.35 -4.25
CA LEU A 435 -16.35 -0.30 -4.80
C LEU A 435 -16.90 -1.25 -3.74
N ILE A 436 -18.21 -1.18 -3.55
CA ILE A 436 -18.94 -2.09 -2.67
C ILE A 436 -19.98 -2.80 -3.53
N GLU A 437 -20.21 -4.09 -3.26
CA GLU A 437 -21.27 -4.82 -3.93
C GLU A 437 -22.63 -4.14 -3.75
N GLU A 438 -23.34 -3.94 -4.85
CA GLU A 438 -24.77 -3.70 -4.87
C GLU A 438 -25.47 -5.00 -5.28
N CYS A 439 -26.64 -5.24 -4.72
CA CYS A 439 -27.39 -6.45 -5.07
C CYS A 439 -28.16 -6.24 -6.39
N ASP A 440 -27.43 -6.23 -7.51
CA ASP A 440 -27.93 -5.91 -8.86
C ASP A 440 -27.59 -6.97 -9.93
N ASN A 441 -27.07 -8.13 -9.51
CA ASN A 441 -26.59 -9.24 -10.34
C ASN A 441 -25.40 -8.86 -11.25
N ALA A 442 -24.69 -7.78 -10.94
CA ALA A 442 -23.36 -7.50 -11.45
C ALA A 442 -22.32 -7.77 -10.37
N ASP A 443 -21.08 -7.87 -10.82
CA ASP A 443 -19.89 -7.87 -10.01
C ASP A 443 -19.46 -6.40 -9.95
N ASN A 444 -19.79 -5.70 -8.86
CA ASN A 444 -19.61 -4.27 -8.69
C ASN A 444 -18.26 -3.92 -8.07
N ASP A 445 -17.70 -4.78 -7.23
CA ASP A 445 -16.37 -4.63 -6.64
C ASP A 445 -15.28 -5.49 -7.29
N CYS A 446 -15.65 -6.18 -8.38
CA CYS A 446 -14.79 -6.84 -9.33
C CYS A 446 -14.17 -8.16 -8.89
N ASP A 447 -14.47 -8.66 -7.69
CA ASP A 447 -13.85 -9.85 -7.09
C ASP A 447 -14.22 -11.18 -7.79
N SER A 448 -14.95 -11.12 -8.93
CA SER A 448 -15.46 -12.24 -9.70
C SER A 448 -16.54 -13.06 -8.99
N LEU A 449 -16.94 -12.65 -7.80
CA LEU A 449 -18.20 -13.00 -7.17
C LEU A 449 -19.25 -11.98 -7.62
N ILE A 450 -20.51 -12.29 -7.33
CA ILE A 450 -21.64 -11.46 -7.75
C ILE A 450 -22.50 -11.41 -6.50
N ASP A 451 -22.86 -10.22 -6.04
CA ASP A 451 -23.63 -9.91 -4.83
C ASP A 451 -23.25 -10.78 -3.59
N GLU A 452 -21.98 -10.98 -3.32
CA GLU A 452 -21.54 -11.63 -2.08
C GLU A 452 -21.81 -10.75 -0.85
N GLY A 453 -21.81 -11.37 0.33
CA GLY A 453 -22.25 -10.69 1.56
C GLY A 453 -23.77 -10.43 1.67
N PHE A 454 -24.55 -10.52 0.58
CA PHE A 454 -26.00 -10.39 0.61
C PHE A 454 -26.74 -11.70 0.92
N ALA A 455 -27.88 -11.59 1.59
CA ALA A 455 -28.80 -12.71 1.77
C ALA A 455 -29.53 -12.98 0.44
N LYS A 456 -29.20 -14.10 -0.20
CA LYS A 456 -29.80 -14.49 -1.48
C LYS A 456 -30.98 -15.44 -1.31
N PHE A 457 -31.94 -15.34 -2.23
CA PHE A 457 -33.18 -16.12 -2.34
C PHE A 457 -33.20 -16.88 -3.68
N CYS A 458 -34.06 -17.89 -3.80
CA CYS A 458 -34.31 -18.58 -5.07
C CYS A 458 -35.71 -18.25 -5.60
N ASP A 459 -36.07 -18.65 -6.82
CA ASP A 459 -37.46 -18.60 -7.32
C ASP A 459 -37.76 -19.91 -8.06
N ARG A 460 -38.08 -20.95 -7.28
CA ARG A 460 -38.39 -22.28 -7.82
C ARG A 460 -39.56 -22.27 -8.80
N PRO A 461 -40.64 -21.49 -8.61
CA PRO A 461 -41.72 -21.35 -9.59
C PRO A 461 -41.25 -20.83 -10.95
N SER A 462 -40.30 -19.90 -10.99
CA SER A 462 -39.67 -19.43 -12.22
C SER A 462 -38.61 -20.41 -12.77
N GLY A 463 -38.34 -21.51 -12.04
CA GLY A 463 -37.35 -22.53 -12.38
C GLY A 463 -35.93 -22.22 -11.87
N VAL A 464 -35.76 -21.14 -11.11
CA VAL A 464 -34.49 -20.72 -10.53
C VAL A 464 -34.34 -21.38 -9.17
N THR A 465 -33.47 -22.39 -9.09
CA THR A 465 -33.23 -23.17 -7.85
C THR A 465 -31.97 -22.75 -7.10
N ALA A 466 -31.15 -21.91 -7.73
CA ALA A 466 -29.96 -21.34 -7.12
C ALA A 466 -30.34 -20.10 -6.30
N LEU A 467 -29.60 -19.85 -5.21
CA LEU A 467 -29.75 -18.63 -4.40
C LEU A 467 -29.09 -17.46 -5.14
N THR A 468 -29.86 -16.78 -5.99
CA THR A 468 -29.35 -15.71 -6.87
C THR A 468 -30.16 -14.42 -6.79
N GLU A 469 -31.33 -14.44 -6.15
CA GLU A 469 -32.21 -13.28 -6.05
C GLU A 469 -31.90 -12.48 -4.78
N CYS A 470 -31.71 -11.18 -4.94
CA CYS A 470 -31.38 -10.25 -3.84
C CYS A 470 -32.58 -9.84 -2.99
N THR A 471 -33.76 -9.85 -3.61
CA THR A 471 -35.02 -9.56 -2.96
C THR A 471 -35.79 -10.84 -2.81
N ASP A 472 -36.38 -11.05 -1.64
CA ASP A 472 -37.31 -12.15 -1.40
C ASP A 472 -38.43 -12.08 -2.45
N PRO A 473 -38.46 -13.01 -3.44
CA PRO A 473 -39.51 -13.01 -4.44
C PRO A 473 -40.86 -13.32 -3.82
N GLY A 474 -40.94 -13.74 -2.56
CA GLY A 474 -42.17 -14.11 -1.86
C GLY A 474 -42.75 -15.43 -2.37
N GLU A 475 -43.71 -15.95 -1.62
CA GLU A 475 -44.33 -17.23 -1.93
C GLU A 475 -45.73 -17.03 -2.53
N TYR A 476 -46.02 -17.74 -3.63
CA TYR A 476 -47.28 -17.60 -4.37
C TYR A 476 -47.99 -18.92 -4.66
N VAL A 477 -47.27 -20.03 -4.51
CA VAL A 477 -47.75 -21.38 -4.77
C VAL A 477 -47.66 -22.15 -3.48
N CYS A 478 -48.73 -22.85 -3.16
CA CYS A 478 -48.81 -23.60 -1.93
C CYS A 478 -48.60 -25.08 -2.27
N ASP A 479 -47.34 -25.52 -2.27
CA ASP A 479 -46.93 -26.85 -2.75
C ASP A 479 -46.04 -27.63 -1.78
N GLY A 480 -45.84 -27.10 -0.56
CA GLY A 480 -45.03 -27.74 0.48
C GLY A 480 -43.53 -27.65 0.22
N LEU A 481 -43.12 -26.80 -0.71
CA LEU A 481 -41.73 -26.42 -0.95
C LEU A 481 -41.51 -24.99 -0.45
N ASP A 482 -40.26 -24.70 -0.15
CA ASP A 482 -39.78 -23.35 0.10
C ASP A 482 -39.33 -22.79 -1.26
N ASP A 483 -40.24 -22.05 -1.90
CA ASP A 483 -40.12 -21.58 -3.28
C ASP A 483 -39.22 -20.36 -3.41
N ASN A 484 -39.07 -19.57 -2.34
CA ASN A 484 -38.15 -18.44 -2.25
C ASN A 484 -36.83 -18.78 -1.53
N CYS A 485 -36.68 -20.01 -1.03
CA CYS A 485 -35.54 -20.49 -0.26
C CYS A 485 -35.24 -19.68 1.01
N ASN A 486 -36.26 -19.04 1.63
CA ASN A 486 -36.08 -18.22 2.84
C ASN A 486 -36.10 -19.04 4.14
N GLY A 487 -36.27 -20.37 4.05
CA GLY A 487 -36.29 -21.31 5.16
C GLY A 487 -37.69 -21.58 5.74
N PHE A 488 -38.71 -20.86 5.27
CA PHE A 488 -40.11 -21.09 5.62
C PHE A 488 -40.84 -21.69 4.42
N VAL A 489 -41.79 -22.59 4.69
CA VAL A 489 -42.54 -23.29 3.64
C VAL A 489 -43.95 -22.71 3.61
N ASP A 490 -44.39 -22.30 2.42
CA ASP A 490 -45.73 -21.78 2.12
C ASP A 490 -46.13 -20.56 3.00
N GLU A 491 -45.18 -19.65 3.26
CA GLU A 491 -45.41 -18.52 4.17
C GLU A 491 -46.54 -17.60 3.66
N GLY A 492 -47.55 -17.37 4.50
CA GLY A 492 -48.68 -16.50 4.14
C GLY A 492 -49.68 -17.13 3.16
N LEU A 493 -49.47 -18.37 2.72
CA LEU A 493 -50.36 -19.13 1.83
C LEU A 493 -51.16 -20.23 2.53
N LEU A 494 -50.78 -20.62 3.75
CA LEU A 494 -51.49 -21.65 4.52
C LEU A 494 -52.91 -21.21 4.90
N ASN A 495 -53.84 -22.15 4.82
CA ASN A 495 -55.23 -21.96 5.24
C ASN A 495 -55.40 -22.11 6.77
N ALA A 496 -56.64 -21.97 7.25
CA ALA A 496 -56.96 -22.01 8.67
C ALA A 496 -56.64 -23.35 9.38
N CYS A 497 -56.43 -24.44 8.64
CA CYS A 497 -56.00 -25.74 9.17
C CYS A 497 -54.47 -25.92 9.18
N GLY A 498 -53.71 -24.95 8.65
CA GLY A 498 -52.26 -25.04 8.49
C GLY A 498 -51.82 -25.87 7.27
N GLU A 499 -52.71 -26.06 6.28
CA GLU A 499 -52.39 -26.75 5.02
C GLU A 499 -52.66 -25.86 3.80
N CYS A 500 -52.14 -26.28 2.65
CA CYS A 500 -52.29 -25.58 1.37
C CYS A 500 -53.66 -25.79 0.73
N GLY A 501 -54.32 -24.69 0.31
CA GLY A 501 -55.56 -24.72 -0.48
C GLY A 501 -56.80 -24.23 0.26
N ALA A 502 -57.97 -24.23 -0.39
CA ALA A 502 -59.23 -24.02 0.31
C ALA A 502 -59.55 -25.27 1.13
N VAL A 503 -60.03 -25.11 2.37
CA VAL A 503 -60.51 -26.25 3.15
C VAL A 503 -61.66 -26.94 2.40
N ASP A 504 -61.57 -28.27 2.28
CA ASP A 504 -62.51 -29.03 1.48
C ASP A 504 -63.89 -29.01 2.16
N PRO A 505 -65.00 -28.89 1.39
CA PRO A 505 -66.32 -29.06 1.96
C PRO A 505 -66.48 -30.46 2.53
N GLU A 506 -67.00 -30.55 3.76
CA GLU A 506 -67.14 -31.77 4.55
C GLU A 506 -67.65 -33.01 3.77
N VAL A 507 -66.87 -34.10 3.85
CA VAL A 507 -67.10 -35.39 3.16
C VAL A 507 -67.38 -36.49 4.20
N CYS A 508 -68.35 -37.39 3.94
CA CYS A 508 -68.77 -38.38 4.95
C CYS A 508 -67.81 -39.58 5.14
N ASP A 509 -66.64 -39.36 5.73
CA ASP A 509 -65.62 -40.39 5.97
C ASP A 509 -65.14 -40.50 7.42
N GLY A 510 -65.74 -39.75 8.34
CA GLY A 510 -65.43 -39.77 9.77
C GLY A 510 -64.15 -39.00 10.13
N ILE A 511 -63.78 -38.03 9.29
CA ILE A 511 -62.70 -37.06 9.49
C ILE A 511 -63.29 -35.67 9.24
N ASP A 512 -62.94 -34.70 10.09
CA ASP A 512 -63.34 -33.29 9.99
C ASP A 512 -62.52 -32.62 8.89
N ASN A 513 -63.12 -32.52 7.70
CA ASN A 513 -62.46 -32.15 6.44
C ASN A 513 -62.47 -30.63 6.19
N ASP A 514 -63.35 -29.88 6.86
CA ASP A 514 -63.35 -28.40 6.84
C ASP A 514 -62.80 -27.76 8.13
N CYS A 515 -62.33 -28.58 9.08
CA CYS A 515 -61.68 -28.21 10.34
C CYS A 515 -62.53 -27.31 11.24
N ASP A 516 -63.86 -27.39 11.14
CA ASP A 516 -64.79 -26.61 11.96
C ASP A 516 -65.06 -27.25 13.34
N GLY A 517 -64.48 -28.42 13.59
CA GLY A 517 -64.64 -29.23 14.81
C GLY A 517 -65.74 -30.30 14.70
N VAL A 518 -66.40 -30.46 13.54
CA VAL A 518 -67.54 -31.37 13.33
C VAL A 518 -67.21 -32.47 12.31
N ILE A 519 -66.79 -33.63 12.83
CA ILE A 519 -66.31 -34.83 12.12
C ILE A 519 -67.32 -35.53 11.16
N ASP A 520 -68.53 -35.00 10.94
CA ASP A 520 -69.53 -35.45 9.93
C ASP A 520 -70.95 -34.93 10.30
N PRO A 521 -71.49 -33.88 9.66
CA PRO A 521 -72.85 -33.41 9.90
C PRO A 521 -73.88 -34.39 9.28
N PRO A 522 -74.91 -34.82 10.02
CA PRO A 522 -75.80 -35.89 9.57
C PRO A 522 -76.71 -35.46 8.41
N GLY A 523 -76.47 -35.97 7.19
CA GLY A 523 -77.44 -35.79 6.10
C GLY A 523 -77.13 -36.31 4.67
N THR A 524 -75.90 -36.67 4.29
CA THR A 524 -75.55 -36.51 2.86
C THR A 524 -74.61 -37.55 2.19
N CYS A 525 -74.73 -38.88 2.37
CA CYS A 525 -73.92 -39.80 1.53
C CYS A 525 -74.62 -41.12 1.14
N ASP A 526 -74.95 -41.29 -0.16
CA ASP A 526 -75.21 -42.55 -0.88
C ASP A 526 -74.86 -42.38 -2.39
N CYS A 527 -73.69 -42.88 -2.81
CA CYS A 527 -73.06 -42.99 -4.16
C CYS A 527 -72.53 -41.69 -4.86
N PRO A 528 -71.19 -41.49 -4.97
CA PRO A 528 -70.60 -40.27 -5.51
C PRO A 528 -70.29 -40.38 -7.01
N ALA A 529 -71.34 -40.22 -7.83
CA ALA A 529 -71.30 -39.80 -9.24
C ALA A 529 -70.67 -40.72 -10.34
N PRO A 530 -71.30 -40.80 -11.53
CA PRO A 530 -70.73 -41.48 -12.70
C PRO A 530 -69.50 -40.73 -13.23
N GLN A 531 -68.39 -41.42 -13.47
CA GLN A 531 -67.19 -40.85 -14.10
C GLN A 531 -67.00 -41.37 -15.53
N PRO A 532 -66.59 -40.54 -16.50
CA PRO A 532 -66.36 -40.96 -17.89
C PRO A 532 -65.46 -42.19 -18.00
N GLU A 533 -65.72 -43.09 -18.96
CA GLU A 533 -65.04 -44.38 -19.06
C GLU A 533 -63.53 -44.21 -19.33
N PHE A 534 -62.69 -45.04 -18.70
CA PHE A 534 -61.23 -45.13 -18.95
C PHE A 534 -60.91 -46.49 -19.61
N CYS A 535 -59.84 -46.58 -20.42
CA CYS A 535 -59.45 -47.82 -21.10
C CYS A 535 -58.71 -48.78 -20.14
N ASP A 536 -59.40 -49.30 -19.13
CA ASP A 536 -58.82 -50.12 -18.05
C ASP A 536 -59.60 -51.40 -17.73
N ASN A 537 -60.63 -51.74 -18.53
CA ASN A 537 -61.59 -52.84 -18.33
C ASN A 537 -62.50 -52.69 -17.08
N MET A 538 -62.74 -51.48 -16.57
CA MET A 538 -63.71 -51.20 -15.51
C MET A 538 -64.91 -50.36 -16.02
N ASP A 539 -66.03 -50.42 -15.29
CA ASP A 539 -67.30 -49.73 -15.60
C ASP A 539 -67.39 -48.48 -14.69
N ASN A 540 -66.73 -47.40 -15.11
CA ASN A 540 -66.47 -46.21 -14.28
C ASN A 540 -67.66 -45.25 -14.21
N ASP A 541 -68.60 -45.32 -15.15
CA ASP A 541 -69.85 -44.55 -15.14
C ASP A 541 -71.08 -45.38 -14.71
N CYS A 542 -70.86 -46.66 -14.38
CA CYS A 542 -71.85 -47.58 -13.82
C CYS A 542 -73.07 -47.81 -14.72
N ASP A 543 -72.89 -47.74 -16.04
CA ASP A 543 -73.96 -47.88 -17.02
C ASP A 543 -74.21 -49.35 -17.43
N GLY A 544 -73.29 -50.24 -17.06
CA GLY A 544 -73.37 -51.69 -17.29
C GLY A 544 -72.63 -52.19 -18.53
N SER A 545 -71.90 -51.34 -19.23
CA SER A 545 -70.90 -51.70 -20.25
C SER A 545 -69.48 -51.35 -19.78
N THR A 546 -68.46 -51.89 -20.46
CA THR A 546 -67.04 -51.68 -20.11
C THR A 546 -66.29 -51.25 -21.37
N ASP A 547 -65.53 -50.17 -21.26
CA ASP A 547 -64.65 -49.57 -22.29
C ASP A 547 -65.35 -49.21 -23.63
N GLU A 548 -66.61 -48.77 -23.62
CA GLU A 548 -67.32 -48.31 -24.82
C GLU A 548 -66.92 -46.89 -25.24
N GLY A 549 -67.01 -46.59 -26.54
CA GLY A 549 -66.85 -45.21 -27.05
C GLY A 549 -65.45 -44.59 -26.96
N LEU A 550 -64.47 -45.24 -26.32
CA LEU A 550 -63.11 -44.74 -26.11
C LEU A 550 -62.24 -44.75 -27.38
N THR A 551 -62.01 -43.56 -27.94
CA THR A 551 -60.98 -43.32 -28.95
C THR A 551 -60.05 -42.20 -28.52
N ARG A 552 -58.75 -42.33 -28.79
CA ARG A 552 -57.76 -41.27 -28.53
C ARG A 552 -57.04 -40.88 -29.81
N VAL A 553 -56.72 -39.60 -29.93
CA VAL A 553 -55.95 -39.06 -31.06
C VAL A 553 -54.49 -39.51 -30.93
N CYS A 554 -53.86 -39.87 -32.05
CA CYS A 554 -52.48 -40.31 -32.11
C CYS A 554 -51.79 -39.62 -33.29
N GLY A 555 -50.51 -39.27 -33.16
CA GLY A 555 -49.81 -38.40 -34.13
C GLY A 555 -50.13 -36.91 -33.93
N THR A 556 -49.34 -36.05 -34.58
CA THR A 556 -49.43 -34.58 -34.52
C THR A 556 -49.90 -34.00 -35.86
N ASP A 557 -50.58 -32.85 -35.84
CA ASP A 557 -50.86 -32.04 -37.04
C ASP A 557 -49.81 -30.91 -37.15
N VAL A 558 -48.55 -31.31 -37.03
CA VAL A 558 -47.38 -30.43 -37.05
C VAL A 558 -46.53 -30.84 -38.25
N GLY A 559 -46.10 -29.86 -39.05
CA GLY A 559 -45.42 -30.12 -40.32
C GLY A 559 -46.29 -30.82 -41.37
N VAL A 560 -45.72 -31.82 -42.05
CA VAL A 560 -46.40 -32.66 -43.05
C VAL A 560 -47.18 -33.84 -42.43
N CYS A 561 -47.08 -34.05 -41.11
CA CYS A 561 -47.79 -35.11 -40.40
C CYS A 561 -49.29 -34.87 -40.34
N THR A 562 -50.02 -35.98 -40.14
CA THR A 562 -51.48 -35.96 -40.00
C THR A 562 -51.89 -36.78 -38.79
N SER A 563 -52.77 -36.22 -37.98
CA SER A 563 -53.32 -36.89 -36.80
C SER A 563 -54.25 -38.05 -37.20
N GLY A 564 -54.12 -39.16 -36.47
CA GLY A 564 -54.90 -40.39 -36.58
C GLY A 564 -55.67 -40.70 -35.30
N ILE A 565 -56.38 -41.83 -35.28
CA ILE A 565 -57.18 -42.25 -34.11
C ILE A 565 -56.84 -43.69 -33.72
N GLU A 566 -56.59 -43.92 -32.43
CA GLU A 566 -56.51 -45.24 -31.81
C GLU A 566 -57.83 -45.57 -31.11
N THR A 567 -58.32 -46.80 -31.28
CA THR A 567 -59.54 -47.29 -30.62
C THR A 567 -59.16 -48.28 -29.53
N CYS A 568 -59.70 -48.08 -28.33
CA CYS A 568 -59.52 -49.01 -27.21
C CYS A 568 -60.30 -50.30 -27.48
N THR A 569 -59.68 -51.46 -27.29
CA THR A 569 -60.39 -52.75 -27.31
C THR A 569 -59.81 -53.65 -26.22
N ALA A 570 -60.62 -53.95 -25.20
CA ALA A 570 -60.26 -54.80 -24.04
C ALA A 570 -59.06 -54.25 -23.22
N GLY A 571 -59.14 -52.99 -22.80
CA GLY A 571 -58.11 -52.31 -22.00
C GLY A 571 -56.78 -52.01 -22.71
N VAL A 572 -56.72 -52.08 -24.05
CA VAL A 572 -55.52 -51.74 -24.84
C VAL A 572 -55.92 -50.97 -26.11
N PHE A 573 -55.27 -49.83 -26.36
CA PHE A 573 -55.42 -49.07 -27.61
C PHE A 573 -54.71 -49.77 -28.79
N GLY A 574 -55.41 -49.90 -29.93
CA GLY A 574 -54.86 -50.46 -31.17
C GLY A 574 -53.87 -49.53 -31.90
N GLY A 575 -53.31 -49.97 -33.02
CA GLY A 575 -52.30 -49.21 -33.77
C GLY A 575 -52.85 -47.97 -34.50
N CYS A 576 -52.11 -46.86 -34.40
CA CYS A 576 -52.42 -45.54 -34.97
C CYS A 576 -52.55 -45.52 -36.50
N THR A 577 -53.52 -44.76 -37.02
CA THR A 577 -53.73 -44.57 -38.47
C THR A 577 -52.98 -43.36 -39.06
N ALA A 578 -52.07 -42.72 -38.31
CA ALA A 578 -51.31 -41.54 -38.74
C ALA A 578 -50.20 -41.86 -39.76
N THR A 579 -49.76 -40.85 -40.51
CA THR A 579 -48.56 -40.91 -41.37
C THR A 579 -47.36 -40.46 -40.53
N GLY A 580 -46.33 -41.31 -40.37
CA GLY A 580 -45.16 -41.01 -39.54
C GLY A 580 -44.09 -40.18 -40.27
N GLY A 581 -43.34 -39.38 -39.51
CA GLY A 581 -42.31 -38.48 -40.02
C GLY A 581 -41.07 -39.18 -40.60
N SER A 582 -40.33 -38.46 -41.42
CA SER A 582 -39.06 -38.86 -42.04
C SER A 582 -38.01 -37.77 -41.82
N ALA A 583 -36.72 -38.10 -41.79
CA ALA A 583 -35.65 -37.15 -41.51
C ALA A 583 -35.70 -35.88 -42.40
N GLU A 584 -35.45 -34.74 -41.77
CA GLU A 584 -35.51 -33.38 -42.33
C GLU A 584 -34.71 -33.19 -43.62
N THR A 585 -35.30 -32.45 -44.56
CA THR A 585 -34.65 -31.96 -45.78
C THR A 585 -34.75 -30.44 -45.82
N CYS A 586 -33.64 -29.73 -46.09
CA CYS A 586 -33.61 -28.25 -46.14
C CYS A 586 -34.52 -27.65 -47.23
N ASP A 587 -35.81 -27.58 -46.96
CA ASP A 587 -36.84 -27.14 -47.91
C ASP A 587 -37.95 -26.29 -47.28
N GLY A 588 -37.86 -26.05 -45.97
CA GLY A 588 -38.74 -25.16 -45.22
C GLY A 588 -40.02 -25.85 -44.76
N THR A 589 -40.00 -27.18 -44.69
CA THR A 589 -41.12 -28.00 -44.23
C THR A 589 -40.64 -28.96 -43.14
N ASP A 590 -41.39 -29.04 -42.04
CA ASP A 590 -41.13 -29.97 -40.92
C ASP A 590 -41.62 -31.38 -41.30
N GLU A 591 -40.69 -32.32 -41.51
CA GLU A 591 -40.92 -33.66 -42.04
C GLU A 591 -40.85 -34.78 -41.00
N ASP A 592 -40.15 -34.57 -39.90
CA ASP A 592 -40.05 -35.48 -38.76
C ASP A 592 -41.02 -35.13 -37.62
N CYS A 593 -41.68 -33.98 -37.73
CA CYS A 593 -42.89 -33.58 -37.01
C CYS A 593 -42.65 -33.27 -35.53
N ASP A 594 -41.47 -32.74 -35.21
CA ASP A 594 -41.09 -32.30 -33.87
C ASP A 594 -41.42 -30.82 -33.57
N GLY A 595 -41.87 -30.07 -34.58
CA GLY A 595 -42.31 -28.68 -34.46
C GLY A 595 -41.24 -27.64 -34.80
N ALA A 596 -40.05 -28.09 -35.18
CA ALA A 596 -39.00 -27.27 -35.71
C ALA A 596 -38.88 -27.55 -37.24
N VAL A 597 -38.34 -26.60 -38.01
CA VAL A 597 -38.22 -26.71 -39.47
C VAL A 597 -36.73 -26.71 -39.88
N ASP A 598 -36.28 -27.81 -40.50
CA ASP A 598 -34.95 -28.03 -41.08
C ASP A 598 -33.76 -28.16 -40.09
N GLU A 599 -33.94 -28.81 -38.94
CA GLU A 599 -32.97 -28.91 -37.84
C GLU A 599 -31.80 -29.84 -38.19
N GLY A 600 -30.56 -29.39 -37.92
CA GLY A 600 -29.37 -30.24 -38.05
C GLY A 600 -28.99 -30.61 -39.48
N VAL A 601 -29.64 -30.02 -40.50
CA VAL A 601 -29.34 -30.27 -41.92
C VAL A 601 -28.17 -29.40 -42.38
N THR A 602 -27.08 -30.04 -42.83
CA THR A 602 -25.83 -29.36 -43.25
C THR A 602 -25.36 -29.78 -44.65
N MET A 603 -24.67 -28.88 -45.36
CA MET A 603 -24.11 -29.14 -46.70
C MET A 603 -22.64 -28.69 -46.77
N ALA A 604 -21.73 -29.57 -47.23
CA ALA A 604 -20.30 -29.26 -47.28
C ALA A 604 -19.93 -28.10 -48.22
N CYS A 605 -18.95 -27.29 -47.82
CA CYS A 605 -18.39 -26.16 -48.57
C CYS A 605 -16.85 -26.03 -48.37
N GLY A 606 -16.17 -25.28 -49.22
CA GLY A 606 -14.71 -25.11 -49.20
C GLY A 606 -13.90 -26.15 -50.01
N THR A 607 -12.58 -26.02 -49.98
CA THR A 607 -11.60 -26.92 -50.64
C THR A 607 -10.59 -27.42 -49.61
N SER A 608 -9.77 -28.42 -49.98
CA SER A 608 -8.68 -28.96 -49.14
C SER A 608 -7.33 -28.83 -49.85
N THR A 609 -7.13 -27.70 -50.54
CA THR A 609 -5.92 -27.40 -51.31
C THR A 609 -5.17 -26.29 -50.60
N GLY A 610 -3.87 -26.46 -50.35
CA GLY A 610 -3.07 -25.49 -49.60
C GLY A 610 -3.38 -25.52 -48.10
N VAL A 611 -3.46 -24.35 -47.48
CA VAL A 611 -3.80 -24.17 -46.06
C VAL A 611 -5.31 -24.12 -45.79
N CYS A 612 -6.15 -24.19 -46.83
CA CYS A 612 -7.60 -24.17 -46.69
C CYS A 612 -8.17 -25.48 -46.11
N GLU A 613 -9.03 -25.33 -45.10
CA GLU A 613 -9.85 -26.40 -44.51
C GLU A 613 -11.32 -26.26 -44.97
N PRO A 614 -12.01 -27.36 -45.34
CA PRO A 614 -13.41 -27.31 -45.74
C PRO A 614 -14.36 -27.17 -44.55
N GLY A 615 -15.49 -26.48 -44.76
CA GLY A 615 -16.54 -26.24 -43.75
C GLY A 615 -17.93 -26.71 -44.20
N VAL A 616 -18.98 -26.22 -43.55
CA VAL A 616 -20.38 -26.55 -43.87
C VAL A 616 -21.28 -25.31 -43.95
N TYR A 617 -22.22 -25.32 -44.89
CA TYR A 617 -23.36 -24.40 -44.94
C TYR A 617 -24.49 -24.95 -44.07
N LEU A 618 -25.08 -24.07 -43.27
CA LEU A 618 -26.24 -24.36 -42.42
C LEU A 618 -27.54 -24.09 -43.20
N CYS A 619 -28.57 -24.90 -42.95
CA CYS A 619 -29.90 -24.61 -43.48
C CYS A 619 -30.53 -23.47 -42.67
N VAL A 620 -30.97 -22.40 -43.32
CA VAL A 620 -31.66 -21.28 -42.68
C VAL A 620 -32.86 -20.86 -43.54
N GLY A 621 -34.07 -21.14 -43.06
CA GLY A 621 -35.32 -20.75 -43.73
C GLY A 621 -35.59 -21.48 -45.05
N GLY A 622 -35.42 -22.81 -45.09
CA GLY A 622 -35.72 -23.65 -46.26
C GLY A 622 -34.73 -23.53 -47.42
N SER A 623 -33.54 -22.96 -47.18
CA SER A 623 -32.44 -22.93 -48.12
C SER A 623 -31.11 -22.90 -47.36
N PHE A 624 -30.08 -23.56 -47.90
CA PHE A 624 -28.74 -23.43 -47.35
C PHE A 624 -28.26 -21.98 -47.48
N ASP A 625 -27.82 -21.41 -46.36
CA ASP A 625 -27.20 -20.10 -46.37
C ASP A 625 -25.80 -20.20 -47.00
N THR A 626 -25.73 -19.94 -48.30
CA THR A 626 -24.46 -19.97 -49.05
C THR A 626 -23.60 -18.73 -48.84
N SER A 627 -24.01 -17.79 -47.96
CA SER A 627 -23.23 -16.58 -47.67
C SER A 627 -22.15 -16.80 -46.61
N THR A 628 -22.31 -17.82 -45.76
CA THR A 628 -21.41 -18.09 -44.63
C THR A 628 -21.07 -19.58 -44.54
N CYS A 629 -19.81 -19.95 -44.81
CA CYS A 629 -19.32 -21.34 -44.70
C CYS A 629 -18.70 -21.53 -43.31
N VAL A 630 -19.45 -22.12 -42.38
CA VAL A 630 -19.04 -22.23 -40.98
C VAL A 630 -17.99 -23.34 -40.85
N GLY A 631 -16.86 -23.01 -40.21
CA GLY A 631 -15.72 -23.92 -40.02
C GLY A 631 -14.72 -24.01 -41.19
N ALA A 632 -14.88 -23.20 -42.25
CA ALA A 632 -13.91 -23.16 -43.34
C ALA A 632 -12.84 -22.08 -43.15
N VAL A 633 -11.60 -22.41 -43.52
CA VAL A 633 -10.51 -21.43 -43.70
C VAL A 633 -10.48 -21.02 -45.17
N GLY A 634 -10.72 -19.74 -45.46
CA GLY A 634 -10.82 -19.20 -46.82
C GLY A 634 -9.47 -18.81 -47.43
N PRO A 635 -9.39 -18.65 -48.76
CA PRO A 635 -8.15 -18.25 -49.43
C PRO A 635 -7.80 -16.78 -49.09
N SER A 636 -6.58 -16.56 -48.63
CA SER A 636 -5.98 -15.24 -48.39
C SER A 636 -5.04 -14.86 -49.54
N ALA A 637 -4.61 -13.59 -49.61
CA ALA A 637 -3.63 -13.19 -50.61
C ALA A 637 -2.26 -13.84 -50.31
N GLU A 638 -1.57 -14.33 -51.34
CA GLU A 638 -0.25 -14.96 -51.22
C GLU A 638 0.76 -14.07 -50.49
N ILE A 639 1.42 -14.65 -49.48
CA ILE A 639 2.55 -14.06 -48.77
C ILE A 639 3.75 -14.98 -49.01
N CYS A 640 4.95 -14.44 -49.18
CA CYS A 640 6.14 -15.22 -49.47
C CYS A 640 6.56 -16.09 -48.26
N ASN A 641 5.94 -17.26 -48.08
CA ASN A 641 6.07 -18.14 -46.91
C ASN A 641 6.12 -19.65 -47.25
N THR A 642 6.20 -20.01 -48.54
CA THR A 642 6.17 -21.40 -49.06
C THR A 642 4.86 -22.16 -48.90
N LEU A 643 3.79 -21.50 -48.50
CA LEU A 643 2.44 -22.04 -48.42
C LEU A 643 1.61 -21.55 -49.61
N ASP A 644 0.52 -22.27 -49.88
CA ASP A 644 -0.48 -21.93 -50.92
C ASP A 644 -1.65 -21.30 -50.16
N ASP A 645 -1.52 -20.00 -49.89
CA ASP A 645 -2.38 -19.20 -49.00
C ASP A 645 -3.68 -18.80 -49.71
N ASP A 646 -3.65 -18.65 -51.04
CA ASP A 646 -4.81 -18.35 -51.87
C ASP A 646 -5.51 -19.61 -52.41
N CYS A 647 -4.98 -20.78 -52.05
CA CYS A 647 -5.54 -22.10 -52.28
C CYS A 647 -5.80 -22.40 -53.77
N ASN A 648 -5.02 -21.81 -54.67
CA ASN A 648 -5.14 -21.99 -56.12
C ASN A 648 -4.30 -23.15 -56.66
N GLY A 649 -3.47 -23.79 -55.82
CA GLY A 649 -2.65 -24.95 -56.17
C GLY A 649 -1.22 -24.61 -56.59
N SER A 650 -0.81 -23.35 -56.42
CA SER A 650 0.55 -22.83 -56.64
C SER A 650 1.03 -22.21 -55.33
N VAL A 651 2.35 -22.11 -55.15
CA VAL A 651 2.94 -21.58 -53.92
C VAL A 651 3.67 -20.29 -54.27
N ASP A 652 3.40 -19.22 -53.53
CA ASP A 652 4.04 -17.90 -53.57
C ASP A 652 3.96 -17.14 -54.92
N GLU A 653 2.94 -17.34 -55.76
CA GLU A 653 2.86 -16.64 -57.04
C GLU A 653 2.43 -15.17 -56.92
N GLY A 654 3.11 -14.29 -57.65
CA GLY A 654 2.79 -12.85 -57.66
C GLY A 654 3.33 -12.06 -56.46
N THR A 655 4.10 -12.70 -55.58
CA THR A 655 4.70 -12.10 -54.36
C THR A 655 6.02 -11.37 -54.60
N ASP A 656 6.53 -11.34 -55.84
CA ASP A 656 7.74 -10.61 -56.25
C ASP A 656 7.46 -9.10 -56.42
N PRO A 657 7.86 -8.22 -55.48
CA PRO A 657 7.50 -6.80 -55.53
C PRO A 657 8.29 -6.05 -56.62
N GLY A 658 9.44 -6.58 -57.06
CA GLY A 658 10.31 -5.97 -58.06
C GLY A 658 10.88 -4.62 -57.65
N THR A 659 10.81 -4.29 -56.37
CA THR A 659 11.32 -3.07 -55.78
C THR A 659 12.83 -3.17 -55.54
N SER A 660 13.54 -2.06 -55.70
CA SER A 660 14.97 -1.98 -55.37
C SER A 660 15.16 -2.11 -53.86
N CYS A 661 16.14 -2.91 -53.45
CA CYS A 661 16.53 -3.11 -52.04
C CYS A 661 18.03 -2.89 -51.86
N GLY A 662 18.44 -2.50 -50.65
CA GLY A 662 19.81 -2.08 -50.36
C GLY A 662 20.05 -0.59 -50.60
N SER A 663 21.17 -0.08 -50.05
CA SER A 663 21.55 1.34 -50.05
C SER A 663 22.51 1.66 -51.21
N SER A 664 22.52 2.93 -51.65
CA SER A 664 23.57 3.47 -52.54
C SER A 664 24.54 4.40 -51.80
N THR A 665 24.58 4.30 -50.48
CA THR A 665 25.50 5.02 -49.59
C THR A 665 26.76 4.19 -49.34
N GLY A 666 27.91 4.85 -49.23
CA GLY A 666 29.20 4.17 -49.01
C GLY A 666 29.67 3.26 -50.16
N ALA A 667 30.28 2.13 -49.80
CA ALA A 667 30.78 1.12 -50.74
C ALA A 667 29.70 0.17 -51.31
N CYS A 668 28.45 0.28 -50.85
CA CYS A 668 27.35 -0.63 -51.18
C CYS A 668 26.75 -0.44 -52.58
N MET A 669 26.21 -1.53 -53.14
CA MET A 669 25.42 -1.54 -54.37
C MET A 669 24.02 -2.14 -54.13
N PRO A 670 22.94 -1.47 -54.56
CA PRO A 670 21.57 -1.97 -54.36
C PRO A 670 21.22 -3.15 -55.29
N GLY A 671 20.38 -4.07 -54.78
CA GLY A 671 19.82 -5.23 -55.46
C GLY A 671 18.30 -5.11 -55.72
N THR A 672 17.63 -6.22 -56.04
CA THR A 672 16.17 -6.27 -56.25
C THR A 672 15.52 -7.36 -55.40
N LEU A 673 14.41 -7.04 -54.72
CA LEU A 673 13.68 -7.96 -53.85
C LEU A 673 12.98 -9.05 -54.67
N ARG A 674 13.24 -10.31 -54.33
CA ARG A 674 12.64 -11.51 -54.96
C ARG A 674 12.29 -12.55 -53.90
N CYS A 675 11.13 -13.18 -54.03
CA CYS A 675 10.72 -14.29 -53.18
C CYS A 675 11.48 -15.57 -53.59
N ILE A 676 12.35 -16.09 -52.72
CA ILE A 676 13.11 -17.31 -52.97
C ILE A 676 13.06 -18.19 -51.72
N GLY A 677 12.23 -19.24 -51.76
CA GLY A 677 12.13 -20.23 -50.68
C GLY A 677 11.42 -19.74 -49.42
N GLY A 678 10.34 -18.95 -49.57
CA GLY A 678 9.54 -18.44 -48.45
C GLY A 678 10.16 -17.27 -47.70
N SER A 679 11.05 -16.53 -48.36
CA SER A 679 11.60 -15.28 -47.85
C SER A 679 11.91 -14.31 -48.98
N LEU A 680 11.58 -13.05 -48.74
CA LEU A 680 11.91 -11.92 -49.62
C LEU A 680 13.41 -11.61 -49.51
N ILE A 681 14.19 -12.09 -50.48
CA ILE A 681 15.65 -11.96 -50.50
C ILE A 681 16.04 -10.84 -51.49
N CYS A 682 16.99 -10.00 -51.08
CA CYS A 682 17.57 -8.98 -51.93
C CYS A 682 18.63 -9.58 -52.87
N ASP A 683 18.22 -9.97 -54.08
CA ASP A 683 19.09 -10.64 -55.05
C ASP A 683 19.97 -9.61 -55.78
N GLY A 684 21.30 -9.76 -55.68
CA GLY A 684 22.30 -8.92 -56.36
C GLY A 684 22.86 -7.73 -55.57
N ALA A 685 22.50 -7.54 -54.29
CA ALA A 685 23.11 -6.52 -53.44
C ALA A 685 24.49 -6.94 -52.90
N THR A 686 25.36 -5.97 -52.62
CA THR A 686 26.63 -6.19 -51.88
C THR A 686 26.47 -5.47 -50.53
N GLY A 687 26.46 -6.21 -49.43
CA GLY A 687 26.28 -5.66 -48.08
C GLY A 687 27.56 -5.06 -47.51
N GLY A 688 27.39 -4.20 -46.51
CA GLY A 688 28.48 -3.56 -45.80
C GLY A 688 29.26 -4.52 -44.89
N THR A 689 30.50 -4.16 -44.57
CA THR A 689 31.38 -4.88 -43.65
C THR A 689 31.76 -3.95 -42.51
N ALA A 690 31.97 -4.48 -41.30
CA ALA A 690 32.29 -3.69 -40.12
C ALA A 690 33.38 -2.63 -40.35
N GLU A 691 33.12 -1.43 -39.83
CA GLU A 691 33.95 -0.24 -39.96
C GLU A 691 35.40 -0.47 -39.54
N THR A 692 36.32 0.14 -40.29
CA THR A 692 37.74 0.17 -39.96
C THR A 692 38.21 1.60 -40.09
N CYS A 693 38.79 2.21 -39.04
CA CYS A 693 39.28 3.60 -39.01
C CYS A 693 40.11 3.99 -40.26
N ASN A 694 39.44 4.38 -41.34
CA ASN A 694 40.01 4.55 -42.68
C ASN A 694 39.33 5.67 -43.49
N GLY A 695 38.26 6.26 -42.98
CA GLY A 695 37.54 7.38 -43.58
C GLY A 695 36.58 6.97 -44.70
N ALA A 696 36.12 5.72 -44.72
CA ALA A 696 35.09 5.20 -45.61
C ALA A 696 33.93 4.63 -44.80
N ASP A 697 32.72 4.74 -45.34
CA ASP A 697 31.49 4.11 -44.84
C ASP A 697 31.42 2.69 -45.44
N ASP A 698 32.00 1.75 -44.70
CA ASP A 698 32.20 0.35 -45.05
C ASP A 698 30.96 -0.50 -44.72
N ASP A 699 30.15 -0.13 -43.71
CA ASP A 699 28.96 -0.85 -43.27
C ASP A 699 27.62 -0.29 -43.81
N CYS A 700 27.67 0.89 -44.44
CA CYS A 700 26.62 1.52 -45.25
C CYS A 700 25.44 2.09 -44.45
N ASP A 701 25.64 2.45 -43.19
CA ASP A 701 24.64 3.10 -42.33
C ASP A 701 24.53 4.64 -42.57
N GLY A 702 25.50 5.23 -43.29
CA GLY A 702 25.55 6.65 -43.63
C GLY A 702 26.43 7.51 -42.72
N ASN A 703 27.05 6.90 -41.72
CA ASN A 703 28.13 7.45 -40.91
C ASN A 703 29.48 6.92 -41.44
N VAL A 704 30.59 7.44 -40.92
CA VAL A 704 31.94 7.04 -41.34
C VAL A 704 32.74 6.73 -40.08
N ASP A 705 33.32 5.52 -40.01
CA ASP A 705 34.15 5.03 -38.91
C ASP A 705 33.46 5.03 -37.53
N GLU A 706 32.16 4.75 -37.47
CA GLU A 706 31.43 4.46 -36.23
C GLU A 706 31.75 3.06 -35.70
N SER A 707 31.55 2.85 -34.40
CA SER A 707 31.68 1.52 -33.78
C SER A 707 33.08 0.86 -33.88
N VAL A 708 34.13 1.61 -34.23
CA VAL A 708 35.51 1.08 -34.31
C VAL A 708 36.11 0.91 -32.90
N PRO A 709 36.63 -0.28 -32.54
CA PRO A 709 37.26 -0.50 -31.23
C PRO A 709 38.45 0.44 -30.97
N THR A 710 38.62 0.87 -29.72
CA THR A 710 39.71 1.75 -29.31
C THR A 710 41.09 1.07 -29.46
N GLY A 711 42.12 1.85 -29.78
CA GLY A 711 43.47 1.38 -30.11
C GLY A 711 44.35 0.99 -28.92
N GLY A 712 43.76 0.86 -27.71
CA GLY A 712 44.46 0.65 -26.44
C GLY A 712 44.73 1.94 -25.64
N ALA A 713 45.38 1.81 -24.49
CA ALA A 713 45.69 2.91 -23.56
C ALA A 713 46.89 3.77 -24.00
N CYS A 714 46.89 5.04 -23.62
CA CYS A 714 47.94 6.04 -23.87
C CYS A 714 48.09 6.99 -22.67
N GLY A 715 49.30 7.18 -22.12
CA GLY A 715 49.55 8.05 -20.95
C GLY A 715 50.44 7.42 -19.89
N ASN A 716 50.62 8.07 -18.74
CA ASN A 716 51.31 7.58 -17.52
C ASN A 716 50.36 7.67 -16.30
N ASP A 717 50.63 6.86 -15.28
CA ASP A 717 49.78 6.55 -14.13
C ASP A 717 50.45 6.92 -12.78
N VAL A 718 51.07 8.10 -12.71
CA VAL A 718 51.83 8.55 -11.53
C VAL A 718 51.27 9.89 -11.04
N GLY A 719 50.89 9.97 -9.76
CA GLY A 719 50.32 11.16 -9.13
C GLY A 719 48.82 11.35 -9.46
N GLU A 720 48.38 12.61 -9.63
CA GLU A 720 47.03 12.97 -10.11
C GLU A 720 46.79 12.63 -11.61
N CYS A 721 47.76 12.01 -12.28
CA CYS A 721 47.80 11.90 -13.73
C CYS A 721 47.19 10.58 -14.19
N ASN A 722 46.13 10.66 -15.01
CA ASN A 722 45.42 9.48 -15.52
C ASN A 722 45.76 9.19 -17.00
N PRO A 723 45.98 7.91 -17.36
CA PRO A 723 46.16 7.51 -18.75
C PRO A 723 44.83 7.60 -19.52
N GLY A 724 44.89 8.13 -20.76
CA GLY A 724 43.77 8.17 -21.70
C GLY A 724 43.68 6.95 -22.62
N VAL A 725 42.74 6.99 -23.56
CA VAL A 725 42.46 5.90 -24.51
C VAL A 725 42.60 6.40 -25.96
N LEU A 726 43.21 5.59 -26.83
CA LEU A 726 43.35 5.89 -28.25
C LEU A 726 42.00 5.68 -28.96
N THR A 727 41.37 6.78 -29.36
CA THR A 727 40.05 6.82 -30.01
C THR A 727 40.17 7.27 -31.47
N CYS A 728 39.41 6.66 -32.39
CA CYS A 728 39.47 7.00 -33.82
C CYS A 728 38.85 8.39 -34.07
N ASP A 729 39.60 9.31 -34.68
CA ASP A 729 39.10 10.59 -35.15
C ASP A 729 38.43 10.45 -36.52
N ARG A 730 37.09 10.54 -36.52
CA ARG A 730 36.18 10.41 -37.67
C ARG A 730 36.45 11.42 -38.80
N SER A 731 37.16 12.52 -38.52
CA SER A 731 37.48 13.53 -39.54
C SER A 731 38.77 13.25 -40.30
N THR A 732 39.67 12.45 -39.73
CA THR A 732 41.01 12.20 -40.26
C THR A 732 41.31 10.72 -40.53
N GLY A 733 40.50 9.79 -40.00
CA GLY A 733 40.69 8.34 -40.13
C GLY A 733 41.95 7.85 -39.39
N THR A 734 42.27 8.45 -38.24
CA THR A 734 43.46 8.09 -37.44
C THR A 734 43.17 8.10 -35.94
N PHE A 735 43.84 7.25 -35.15
CA PHE A 735 43.68 7.19 -33.70
C PHE A 735 44.37 8.37 -32.98
N VAL A 736 43.66 9.03 -32.06
CA VAL A 736 44.10 10.12 -31.19
C VAL A 736 43.84 9.79 -29.72
N CYS A 737 44.71 10.22 -28.81
CA CYS A 737 44.55 9.94 -27.37
C CYS A 737 43.52 10.91 -26.77
N VAL A 738 42.49 10.38 -26.12
CA VAL A 738 41.40 11.16 -25.49
C VAL A 738 41.26 10.72 -24.04
N GLY A 739 41.13 11.67 -23.11
CA GLY A 739 40.97 11.42 -21.67
C GLY A 739 42.24 11.56 -20.83
N GLU A 740 43.37 12.01 -21.39
CA GLU A 740 44.58 12.27 -20.58
C GLU A 740 44.39 13.50 -19.67
N THR A 741 44.78 13.39 -18.40
CA THR A 741 44.87 14.51 -17.45
C THR A 741 46.33 14.93 -17.33
N GLY A 742 46.67 16.17 -17.71
CA GLY A 742 48.05 16.69 -17.64
C GLY A 742 48.32 17.40 -16.31
N GLY A 743 49.58 17.32 -15.84
CA GLY A 743 50.01 17.90 -14.57
C GLY A 743 49.78 19.41 -14.44
N ARG A 744 49.38 19.83 -13.23
CA ARG A 744 49.18 21.23 -12.78
C ARG A 744 50.33 21.63 -11.83
N ALA A 745 50.37 22.87 -11.38
CA ALA A 745 51.44 23.30 -10.46
C ALA A 745 51.26 22.69 -9.06
N GLU A 746 52.35 22.29 -8.41
CA GLU A 746 52.38 21.67 -7.09
C GLU A 746 51.56 22.41 -6.02
N ILE A 747 50.87 21.62 -5.19
CA ILE A 747 50.05 22.03 -4.04
C ILE A 747 50.49 21.14 -2.88
N CYS A 748 50.57 21.67 -1.66
CA CYS A 748 51.03 20.91 -0.49
C CYS A 748 49.97 19.89 -0.03
N ASP A 749 49.88 18.75 -0.72
CA ASP A 749 48.87 17.71 -0.49
C ASP A 749 49.46 16.29 -0.49
N GLY A 750 50.79 16.14 -0.63
CA GLY A 750 51.45 14.84 -0.60
C GLY A 750 51.34 14.06 -1.92
N ILE A 751 50.83 14.69 -2.98
CA ILE A 751 50.64 14.10 -4.31
C ILE A 751 51.53 14.81 -5.33
N ASP A 752 52.00 14.07 -6.35
CA ASP A 752 52.76 14.60 -7.48
C ASP A 752 51.78 15.22 -8.48
N ASN A 753 51.55 16.52 -8.35
CA ASN A 753 50.50 17.23 -9.08
C ASN A 753 50.95 17.69 -10.47
N ASP A 754 52.26 17.79 -10.72
CA ASP A 754 52.85 18.22 -11.99
C ASP A 754 53.40 17.06 -12.87
N CYS A 755 53.27 15.83 -12.39
CA CYS A 755 53.65 14.56 -13.02
C CYS A 755 55.16 14.41 -13.28
N ASP A 756 56.03 15.05 -12.49
CA ASP A 756 57.49 15.02 -12.68
C ASP A 756 58.26 13.99 -11.84
N MET A 757 57.53 13.20 -11.04
CA MET A 757 58.01 12.16 -10.12
C MET A 757 58.63 12.69 -8.82
N ASN A 758 58.38 13.94 -8.46
CA ASN A 758 58.70 14.50 -7.14
C ASN A 758 57.39 14.97 -6.48
N ILE A 759 57.29 14.80 -5.17
CA ILE A 759 56.11 15.19 -4.39
C ILE A 759 56.43 16.49 -3.65
N ASP A 760 55.56 17.50 -3.78
CA ASP A 760 55.56 18.78 -3.05
C ASP A 760 56.87 19.59 -3.10
N GLU A 761 57.55 19.70 -4.25
CA GLU A 761 58.81 20.43 -4.30
C GLU A 761 58.63 21.96 -4.28
N GLY A 762 59.41 22.63 -3.42
CA GLY A 762 59.56 24.08 -3.44
C GLY A 762 58.67 24.89 -2.50
N ASP A 763 58.09 24.26 -1.46
CA ASP A 763 57.21 24.88 -0.44
C ASP A 763 55.94 25.52 -1.03
N PRO A 764 55.07 24.71 -1.68
CA PRO A 764 53.83 25.22 -2.25
C PRO A 764 52.86 25.68 -1.13
N GLY A 765 52.37 26.93 -1.20
CA GLY A 765 51.37 27.46 -0.26
C GLY A 765 51.89 28.05 1.07
N GLY A 766 53.19 28.03 1.35
CA GLY A 766 53.77 28.60 2.58
C GLY A 766 53.91 30.14 2.58
N GLY A 767 53.68 30.78 3.74
CA GLY A 767 54.05 32.20 3.99
C GLY A 767 52.97 33.16 4.49
N ASP A 768 51.74 32.68 4.73
CA ASP A 768 50.62 33.51 5.22
C ASP A 768 50.52 33.52 6.74
N THR A 769 49.86 34.53 7.33
CA THR A 769 49.69 34.65 8.78
C THR A 769 48.53 33.78 9.28
N CYS A 770 48.72 33.03 10.36
CA CYS A 770 47.73 32.12 10.97
C CYS A 770 47.60 32.37 12.50
N GLY A 771 46.41 32.17 13.08
CA GLY A 771 46.10 32.38 14.51
C GLY A 771 45.35 33.69 14.88
N SER A 772 44.67 33.70 16.05
CA SER A 772 43.81 34.80 16.56
C SER A 772 44.52 35.75 17.55
N SER A 773 43.84 36.85 17.93
CA SER A 773 44.29 37.78 18.99
C SER A 773 43.24 38.09 20.06
N GLU A 774 42.15 37.32 20.10
CA GLU A 774 41.15 37.33 21.19
C GLU A 774 41.53 36.27 22.25
N GLY A 775 40.99 36.38 23.47
CA GLY A 775 41.37 35.50 24.58
C GLY A 775 42.85 35.59 25.01
N VAL A 776 43.49 34.43 25.20
CA VAL A 776 44.87 34.28 25.69
C VAL A 776 45.95 34.21 24.58
N CYS A 777 45.56 34.42 23.32
CA CYS A 777 46.26 33.91 22.13
C CYS A 777 47.28 34.87 21.46
N THR A 778 48.24 34.31 20.69
CA THR A 778 49.21 35.06 19.85
C THR A 778 49.41 34.43 18.45
N PRO A 779 49.48 35.20 17.34
CA PRO A 779 49.52 34.66 15.96
C PRO A 779 50.92 34.29 15.39
N GLY A 780 50.94 33.36 14.40
CA GLY A 780 52.10 32.76 13.69
C GLY A 780 52.04 32.78 12.13
N THR A 781 52.82 31.93 11.43
CA THR A 781 52.93 31.87 9.94
C THR A 781 52.95 30.45 9.35
N THR A 782 52.33 30.21 8.18
CA THR A 782 52.18 28.88 7.54
C THR A 782 53.42 28.37 6.78
N LEU A 783 53.69 27.05 6.82
CA LEU A 783 54.82 26.31 6.20
C LEU A 783 54.36 24.94 5.66
N CYS A 784 54.77 24.51 4.46
CA CYS A 784 54.45 23.17 3.95
C CYS A 784 55.45 22.11 4.47
N SER A 785 54.97 21.09 5.18
CA SER A 785 55.79 19.99 5.69
C SER A 785 55.01 18.69 5.77
N GLY A 786 55.36 17.70 4.93
CA GLY A 786 54.75 16.37 4.96
C GLY A 786 53.36 16.31 4.30
N GLY A 787 53.13 17.08 3.24
CA GLY A 787 51.84 17.11 2.53
C GLY A 787 50.76 17.98 3.20
N ALA A 788 51.12 18.81 4.19
CA ALA A 788 50.19 19.72 4.86
C ALA A 788 50.80 21.09 5.22
N LEU A 789 49.98 22.14 5.16
CA LEU A 789 50.34 23.50 5.60
C LEU A 789 50.22 23.64 7.12
N ILE A 790 51.35 23.71 7.82
CA ILE A 790 51.43 23.84 9.27
C ILE A 790 51.63 25.30 9.73
N CYS A 791 51.01 25.72 10.83
CA CYS A 791 51.15 27.08 11.39
C CYS A 791 52.33 27.15 12.39
N ASP A 792 53.47 27.71 11.96
CA ASP A 792 54.66 27.90 12.80
C ASP A 792 54.56 29.21 13.61
N GLY A 793 54.45 29.10 14.93
CA GLY A 793 54.64 30.20 15.88
C GLY A 793 53.40 30.83 16.52
N ALA A 794 52.19 30.29 16.34
CA ALA A 794 51.03 30.67 17.14
C ALA A 794 51.10 30.00 18.53
N GLY A 795 50.73 30.72 19.59
CA GLY A 795 50.70 30.14 20.95
C GLY A 795 49.54 29.16 21.05
N THR A 796 49.81 27.90 21.37
CA THR A 796 48.78 26.86 21.57
C THR A 796 47.93 27.25 22.78
N GLY A 797 46.64 27.51 22.56
CA GLY A 797 45.64 27.57 23.63
C GLY A 797 45.59 26.26 24.40
N GLY A 798 45.00 26.28 25.59
CA GLY A 798 44.67 25.08 26.35
C GLY A 798 43.41 24.41 25.81
N ALA A 799 42.91 23.36 26.47
CA ALA A 799 41.55 22.88 26.18
C ALA A 799 40.53 23.91 26.66
N GLU A 800 39.47 24.11 25.87
CA GLU A 800 38.34 24.97 26.21
C GLU A 800 37.75 24.54 27.56
N ALA A 801 37.53 25.48 28.47
CA ALA A 801 37.02 25.21 29.81
C ALA A 801 35.78 26.06 30.05
N CYS A 802 34.74 25.50 30.64
CA CYS A 802 33.42 26.13 30.80
C CYS A 802 33.49 27.39 31.69
N ASN A 803 33.95 28.53 31.15
CA ASN A 803 34.38 29.68 31.94
C ASN A 803 34.25 31.04 31.23
N THR A 804 33.70 31.10 30.02
CA THR A 804 33.43 32.30 29.21
C THR A 804 34.67 32.98 28.62
N LEU A 805 35.77 32.24 28.45
CA LEU A 805 37.00 32.66 27.77
C LEU A 805 37.32 31.68 26.64
N ASP A 806 37.72 32.21 25.49
CA ASP A 806 38.36 31.49 24.37
C ASP A 806 39.77 31.04 24.85
N ASP A 807 39.83 29.81 25.34
CA ASP A 807 41.01 29.23 25.98
C ASP A 807 41.84 28.41 24.98
N ASP A 808 41.24 27.92 23.90
CA ASP A 808 41.86 27.10 22.87
C ASP A 808 42.29 27.86 21.59
N CYS A 809 41.90 29.12 21.47
CA CYS A 809 42.29 30.07 20.43
C CYS A 809 41.65 29.88 19.06
N ASP A 810 40.52 29.17 18.97
CA ASP A 810 39.80 28.95 17.71
C ASP A 810 38.88 30.13 17.30
N GLY A 811 38.60 31.05 18.24
CA GLY A 811 37.78 32.25 18.03
C GLY A 811 36.31 32.12 18.44
N LEU A 812 35.91 31.00 19.02
CA LEU A 812 34.63 30.77 19.69
C LEU A 812 34.84 30.80 21.22
N VAL A 813 33.75 30.75 21.98
CA VAL A 813 33.83 30.79 23.45
C VAL A 813 32.92 29.70 24.00
N ASP A 814 33.50 28.80 24.80
CA ASP A 814 32.83 27.65 25.43
C ASP A 814 32.08 26.75 24.42
N GLU A 815 32.64 26.49 23.24
CA GLU A 815 32.09 25.60 22.22
C GLU A 815 32.25 24.11 22.55
N GLY A 816 31.35 23.27 22.04
CA GLY A 816 31.47 21.81 22.19
C GLY A 816 31.19 21.25 23.59
N ASN A 817 30.49 21.98 24.46
CA ASN A 817 30.15 21.55 25.82
C ASN A 817 31.39 21.21 26.70
N PRO A 818 32.32 22.15 26.90
CA PRO A 818 33.54 21.89 27.63
C PRO A 818 33.25 21.56 29.10
N ASP A 819 34.00 20.61 29.67
CA ASP A 819 33.78 20.01 31.00
C ASP A 819 32.43 19.25 31.20
N GLY A 820 31.57 19.14 30.17
CA GLY A 820 30.28 18.44 30.21
C GLY A 820 30.34 16.98 29.77
N GLY A 821 29.17 16.32 29.72
CA GLY A 821 29.03 14.92 29.24
C GLY A 821 29.07 13.84 30.31
N ALA A 822 29.14 14.19 31.59
CA ALA A 822 28.95 13.21 32.67
C ALA A 822 27.46 12.95 32.93
N ASP A 823 27.11 11.68 33.15
CA ASP A 823 25.77 11.29 33.58
C ASP A 823 25.43 11.95 34.92
N CYS A 824 24.27 12.57 35.01
CA CYS A 824 23.72 13.20 36.19
C CYS A 824 22.29 12.68 36.43
N GLY A 825 22.03 12.18 37.62
CA GLY A 825 20.78 11.52 37.93
C GLY A 825 21.01 10.44 38.98
N GLY A 826 19.97 10.07 39.73
CA GLY A 826 20.10 9.20 40.88
C GLY A 826 20.16 7.70 40.57
N THR A 827 19.43 7.25 39.53
CA THR A 827 19.22 5.83 39.19
C THR A 827 18.58 5.70 37.79
N ASP A 828 18.77 4.55 37.16
CA ASP A 828 18.22 4.10 35.85
C ASP A 828 17.23 2.93 36.01
N VAL A 829 16.59 2.84 37.18
CA VAL A 829 15.73 1.72 37.57
C VAL A 829 14.28 2.13 37.41
N GLY A 830 13.44 1.25 36.85
CA GLY A 830 12.03 1.52 36.64
C GLY A 830 11.78 2.52 35.51
N THR A 831 11.00 3.56 35.79
CA THR A 831 10.70 4.65 34.83
C THR A 831 11.66 5.85 34.92
N CYS A 832 12.71 5.77 35.74
CA CYS A 832 13.72 6.81 35.90
C CYS A 832 14.78 6.78 34.80
N GLU A 833 15.24 7.97 34.39
CA GLU A 833 16.28 8.15 33.38
C GLU A 833 17.38 9.10 33.90
N LEU A 834 18.64 8.75 33.62
CA LEU A 834 19.79 9.62 33.88
C LEU A 834 19.80 10.74 32.84
N GLY A 835 20.06 11.98 33.29
CA GLY A 835 20.37 13.11 32.41
C GLY A 835 21.88 13.28 32.18
N SER A 836 22.26 14.33 31.46
CA SER A 836 23.66 14.64 31.14
C SER A 836 24.05 16.08 31.51
N GLU A 837 25.28 16.27 32.00
CA GLU A 837 25.80 17.60 32.35
C GLU A 837 26.15 18.42 31.09
N VAL A 838 25.56 19.61 30.96
CA VAL A 838 25.75 20.55 29.85
C VAL A 838 26.25 21.91 30.35
N CYS A 839 27.31 22.43 29.75
CA CYS A 839 27.90 23.74 30.00
C CYS A 839 26.98 24.83 29.46
N GLN A 840 26.31 25.55 30.35
CA GLN A 840 25.45 26.67 30.00
C GLN A 840 25.92 27.95 30.73
N ALA A 841 26.41 28.93 29.95
CA ALA A 841 26.89 30.23 30.44
C ALA A 841 28.02 30.14 31.49
N GLY A 842 28.99 29.25 31.27
CA GLY A 842 30.16 29.05 32.15
C GLY A 842 29.87 28.27 33.43
N THR A 843 28.85 27.40 33.43
CA THR A 843 28.54 26.47 34.53
C THR A 843 27.86 25.20 34.01
N LEU A 844 28.20 24.03 34.56
CA LEU A 844 27.58 22.74 34.24
C LEU A 844 26.17 22.62 34.85
N VAL A 845 25.20 22.23 34.01
CA VAL A 845 23.77 22.08 34.33
C VAL A 845 23.32 20.69 33.88
N CYS A 846 22.63 19.94 34.75
CA CYS A 846 22.06 18.64 34.38
C CYS A 846 20.81 18.82 33.52
N VAL A 847 20.78 18.20 32.34
CA VAL A 847 19.65 18.26 31.39
C VAL A 847 19.22 16.83 31.05
N GLY A 848 17.91 16.55 31.09
CA GLY A 848 17.34 15.24 30.71
C GLY A 848 17.03 14.27 31.86
N GLU A 849 17.24 14.61 33.13
CA GLU A 849 16.94 13.69 34.25
C GLU A 849 15.42 13.48 34.46
N ARG A 850 14.99 12.21 34.58
CA ARG A 850 13.65 11.82 35.09
C ARG A 850 13.81 11.11 36.44
N GLY A 851 13.44 11.80 37.52
CA GLY A 851 13.59 11.32 38.90
C GLY A 851 12.43 10.45 39.40
N PRO A 852 12.56 9.82 40.59
CA PRO A 852 11.54 8.95 41.14
C PRO A 852 10.29 9.74 41.55
N ASP A 853 9.15 9.29 41.06
CA ASP A 853 7.82 9.78 41.41
C ASP A 853 7.21 8.93 42.54
N THR A 854 5.95 9.17 42.90
CA THR A 854 5.23 8.28 43.84
C THR A 854 4.59 7.13 43.10
N GLU A 855 4.73 5.91 43.63
CA GLU A 855 4.08 4.70 43.11
C GLU A 855 2.58 4.87 42.83
N ILE A 856 2.16 4.38 41.66
CA ILE A 856 0.78 4.32 41.17
C ILE A 856 0.49 2.91 40.65
N CYS A 857 -0.78 2.49 40.64
CA CYS A 857 -1.12 1.10 40.30
C CYS A 857 -1.23 0.89 38.79
N ASP A 858 -0.10 0.92 38.09
CA ASP A 858 -0.01 0.83 36.62
C ASP A 858 0.87 -0.32 36.11
N GLY A 859 1.48 -1.10 37.02
CA GLY A 859 2.34 -2.21 36.65
C GLY A 859 3.77 -1.80 36.28
N LEU A 860 4.14 -0.54 36.56
CA LEU A 860 5.49 0.01 36.39
C LEU A 860 6.12 0.32 37.76
N ASP A 861 7.42 0.62 37.75
CA ASP A 861 8.21 1.02 38.93
C ASP A 861 8.46 2.53 38.81
N ASN A 862 7.61 3.31 39.46
CA ASN A 862 7.50 4.76 39.30
C ASN A 862 8.31 5.52 40.36
N ASP A 863 8.62 4.88 41.48
CA ASP A 863 9.51 5.43 42.51
C ASP A 863 10.95 4.88 42.46
N CYS A 864 11.22 4.01 41.47
CA CYS A 864 12.54 3.57 41.04
C CYS A 864 13.32 2.83 42.15
N ASP A 865 12.60 2.11 43.02
CA ASP A 865 13.18 1.34 44.12
C ASP A 865 13.49 -0.13 43.76
N GLY A 866 13.09 -0.55 42.55
CA GLY A 866 13.31 -1.88 41.99
C GLY A 866 12.17 -2.86 42.26
N LEU A 867 11.03 -2.39 42.77
CA LEU A 867 9.82 -3.16 42.99
C LEU A 867 8.66 -2.52 42.20
N VAL A 868 7.80 -3.35 41.62
CA VAL A 868 6.61 -2.90 40.89
C VAL A 868 5.41 -2.89 41.83
N ASP A 869 4.67 -1.78 41.85
CA ASP A 869 3.42 -1.55 42.59
C ASP A 869 3.48 -1.94 44.09
N GLU A 870 4.54 -1.60 44.83
CA GLU A 870 4.67 -2.04 46.22
C GLU A 870 3.80 -1.25 47.21
N GLY A 871 3.33 -1.94 48.26
CA GLY A 871 2.59 -1.27 49.34
C GLY A 871 1.14 -0.89 49.03
N ASN A 872 0.54 -1.41 47.94
CA ASN A 872 -0.84 -1.12 47.51
C ASN A 872 -1.04 0.36 47.10
N PRO A 873 -0.31 0.84 46.08
CA PRO A 873 -0.44 2.22 45.62
C PRO A 873 -1.86 2.46 45.10
N GLU A 874 -2.40 3.64 45.40
CA GLU A 874 -3.79 4.08 45.10
C GLU A 874 -4.92 3.20 45.69
N GLY A 875 -4.59 2.11 46.37
CA GLY A 875 -5.54 1.20 46.99
C GLY A 875 -5.92 1.59 48.43
N GLY A 876 -7.11 1.15 48.87
CA GLY A 876 -7.62 1.36 50.22
C GLY A 876 -8.85 2.28 50.31
N ASP A 877 -9.30 2.81 49.17
CA ASP A 877 -10.57 3.51 49.08
C ASP A 877 -11.74 2.51 49.06
N ALA A 878 -12.89 2.95 49.56
CA ALA A 878 -14.11 2.14 49.53
C ALA A 878 -14.62 2.01 48.09
N CYS A 879 -14.95 0.80 47.67
CA CYS A 879 -15.50 0.51 46.35
C CYS A 879 -16.73 -0.39 46.49
N GLY A 880 -17.69 -0.27 45.57
CA GLY A 880 -19.01 -0.90 45.71
C GLY A 880 -19.99 -0.07 46.53
N ASP A 881 -21.25 -0.52 46.60
CA ASP A 881 -22.35 0.15 47.29
C ASP A 881 -22.64 -0.52 48.66
N ASP A 882 -23.11 0.25 49.65
CA ASP A 882 -23.58 -0.23 50.95
C ASP A 882 -25.11 -0.20 51.10
N THR A 883 -25.81 -0.03 49.98
CA THR A 883 -27.27 -0.01 49.87
C THR A 883 -27.81 -1.43 49.65
N GLY A 884 -28.88 -1.81 50.38
CA GLY A 884 -29.56 -3.08 50.20
C GLY A 884 -28.76 -4.33 50.61
N ALA A 885 -28.73 -5.33 49.73
CA ALA A 885 -27.97 -6.57 49.85
C ALA A 885 -26.47 -6.40 49.52
N CYS A 886 -26.09 -5.27 48.90
CA CYS A 886 -24.70 -4.98 48.56
C CYS A 886 -23.84 -4.74 49.80
N MET A 887 -22.56 -5.07 49.66
CA MET A 887 -21.54 -4.71 50.64
C MET A 887 -20.40 -4.01 49.91
N ALA A 888 -19.99 -2.86 50.43
CA ALA A 888 -18.79 -2.16 49.97
C ALA A 888 -17.53 -2.95 50.34
N GLY A 889 -16.63 -3.09 49.37
CA GLY A 889 -15.27 -3.61 49.49
C GLY A 889 -14.23 -2.50 49.59
N THR A 890 -12.96 -2.87 49.46
CA THR A 890 -11.82 -1.93 49.42
C THR A 890 -10.99 -2.16 48.17
N THR A 891 -10.55 -1.09 47.53
CA THR A 891 -9.67 -1.18 46.36
C THR A 891 -8.31 -1.77 46.74
N LEU A 892 -7.85 -2.73 45.96
CA LEU A 892 -6.59 -3.46 46.13
C LEU A 892 -5.88 -3.52 44.76
N CYS A 893 -4.66 -3.02 44.71
CA CYS A 893 -3.77 -3.09 43.56
C CYS A 893 -3.24 -4.51 43.41
N THR A 894 -3.60 -5.18 42.31
CA THR A 894 -3.09 -6.52 41.97
C THR A 894 -2.77 -6.60 40.48
N GLY A 895 -1.48 -6.67 40.15
CA GLY A 895 -1.00 -6.83 38.76
C GLY A 895 -1.23 -5.60 37.89
N GLY A 896 -0.88 -4.40 38.37
CA GLY A 896 -1.06 -3.14 37.65
C GLY A 896 -2.51 -2.68 37.47
N MET A 897 -3.44 -3.18 38.32
CA MET A 897 -4.85 -2.79 38.25
C MET A 897 -5.50 -2.73 39.65
N LEU A 898 -6.24 -1.65 39.90
CA LEU A 898 -7.08 -1.47 41.09
C LEU A 898 -8.31 -2.38 41.02
N VAL A 899 -8.32 -3.44 41.82
CA VAL A 899 -9.42 -4.41 41.93
C VAL A 899 -10.21 -4.16 43.21
N CYS A 900 -11.55 -4.21 43.14
CA CYS A 900 -12.39 -4.10 44.33
C CYS A 900 -12.47 -5.44 45.07
N ASP A 901 -11.72 -5.59 46.17
CA ASP A 901 -11.71 -6.81 46.98
C ASP A 901 -12.79 -6.75 48.08
N GLY A 902 -13.62 -7.80 48.16
CA GLY A 902 -14.63 -7.96 49.20
C GLY A 902 -16.00 -7.31 48.95
N ALA A 903 -16.23 -6.70 47.78
CA ALA A 903 -17.56 -6.17 47.44
C ALA A 903 -18.54 -7.27 46.99
N VAL A 904 -19.81 -7.14 47.38
CA VAL A 904 -20.94 -7.92 46.84
C VAL A 904 -21.76 -6.96 45.99
N GLY A 905 -21.81 -7.22 44.67
CA GLY A 905 -22.51 -6.36 43.71
C GLY A 905 -24.01 -6.68 43.58
N PRO A 906 -24.74 -5.85 42.82
CA PRO A 906 -26.18 -5.96 42.65
C PRO A 906 -26.58 -7.23 41.89
N THR A 907 -27.70 -7.84 42.28
CA THR A 907 -28.34 -8.99 41.65
C THR A 907 -29.77 -8.64 41.28
N GLU A 908 -30.41 -9.36 40.34
CA GLU A 908 -31.81 -9.08 39.97
C GLU A 908 -32.75 -9.12 41.18
N GLU A 909 -33.66 -8.15 41.26
CA GLU A 909 -34.69 -8.02 42.29
C GLU A 909 -35.54 -9.28 42.43
N VAL A 910 -35.70 -9.75 43.66
CA VAL A 910 -36.60 -10.86 44.00
C VAL A 910 -37.46 -10.40 45.14
N CYS A 911 -38.79 -10.47 44.98
CA CYS A 911 -39.78 -10.11 46.01
C CYS A 911 -39.45 -10.73 47.38
N ASN A 912 -38.68 -10.03 48.20
CA ASN A 912 -38.07 -10.54 49.43
C ASN A 912 -37.85 -9.46 50.51
N ASP A 913 -38.34 -8.23 50.27
CA ASP A 913 -38.17 -7.03 51.12
C ASP A 913 -36.70 -6.58 51.30
N ILE A 914 -35.81 -6.95 50.38
CA ILE A 914 -34.41 -6.52 50.30
C ILE A 914 -34.19 -5.93 48.91
N ASP A 915 -33.51 -4.80 48.87
CA ASP A 915 -32.98 -4.16 47.66
C ASP A 915 -31.76 -4.99 47.19
N ASP A 916 -31.99 -5.90 46.25
CA ASP A 916 -31.01 -6.86 45.72
C ASP A 916 -30.17 -6.24 44.60
N ASP A 917 -30.70 -5.25 43.86
CA ASP A 917 -30.02 -4.56 42.75
C ASP A 917 -29.39 -3.21 43.12
N CYS A 918 -29.51 -2.83 44.40
CA CYS A 918 -28.80 -1.76 45.08
C CYS A 918 -29.05 -0.37 44.50
N ASP A 919 -30.23 -0.15 43.91
CA ASP A 919 -30.63 1.15 43.35
C ASP A 919 -31.28 2.10 44.37
N GLY A 920 -31.53 1.61 45.59
CA GLY A 920 -32.09 2.34 46.72
C GLY A 920 -33.60 2.23 46.88
N GLU A 921 -34.29 1.52 45.98
CA GLU A 921 -35.69 1.12 46.11
C GLU A 921 -35.76 -0.39 46.38
N VAL A 922 -36.73 -0.83 47.19
CA VAL A 922 -36.86 -2.26 47.54
C VAL A 922 -37.89 -2.91 46.62
N ASP A 923 -37.54 -4.04 45.99
CA ASP A 923 -38.43 -4.85 45.14
C ASP A 923 -39.00 -4.09 43.91
N ASP A 924 -38.22 -3.19 43.28
CA ASP A 924 -38.58 -2.54 42.00
C ASP A 924 -38.28 -3.46 40.80
N GLY A 925 -38.70 -3.09 39.58
CA GLY A 925 -38.41 -3.85 38.35
C GLY A 925 -39.12 -5.20 38.20
N LEU A 926 -39.74 -5.72 39.25
CA LEU A 926 -40.73 -6.80 39.21
C LEU A 926 -42.03 -6.25 38.60
N ASP A 927 -42.85 -7.07 37.93
CA ASP A 927 -44.16 -6.70 37.32
C ASP A 927 -45.23 -6.13 38.30
N VAL A 928 -44.79 -5.64 39.46
CA VAL A 928 -45.51 -4.87 40.48
C VAL A 928 -46.13 -3.62 39.83
N GLY A 929 -47.46 -3.52 39.90
CA GLY A 929 -48.25 -2.48 39.23
C GLY A 929 -48.87 -2.89 37.89
N ALA A 930 -48.51 -4.05 37.33
CA ALA A 930 -49.24 -4.62 36.20
C ALA A 930 -50.66 -5.04 36.61
N PRO A 931 -51.69 -4.86 35.74
CA PRO A 931 -53.03 -5.34 36.01
C PRO A 931 -53.03 -6.88 36.05
N CYS A 932 -53.71 -7.45 37.04
CA CYS A 932 -53.86 -8.89 37.20
C CYS A 932 -55.34 -9.25 37.41
N GLY A 933 -55.73 -10.47 37.02
CA GLY A 933 -57.13 -10.91 37.04
C GLY A 933 -57.90 -10.56 35.76
N SER A 934 -59.18 -10.92 35.74
CA SER A 934 -60.07 -10.79 34.57
C SER A 934 -61.07 -9.64 34.74
N ALA A 935 -61.40 -8.95 33.65
CA ALA A 935 -62.45 -7.92 33.60
C ALA A 935 -63.76 -8.44 32.97
N VAL A 936 -63.93 -9.76 32.98
CA VAL A 936 -65.07 -10.48 32.41
C VAL A 936 -66.09 -10.81 33.51
N GLY A 937 -67.38 -10.68 33.22
CA GLY A 937 -68.45 -10.98 34.18
C GLY A 937 -68.47 -10.00 35.36
N GLU A 938 -68.68 -10.54 36.57
CA GLU A 938 -68.60 -9.79 37.83
C GLU A 938 -67.17 -9.74 38.43
N CYS A 939 -66.18 -10.34 37.76
CA CYS A 939 -64.78 -10.22 38.15
C CYS A 939 -64.26 -8.79 37.95
N GLN A 940 -63.45 -8.33 38.91
CA GLN A 940 -62.73 -7.07 38.81
C GLN A 940 -61.23 -7.35 38.77
N PRO A 941 -60.48 -6.76 37.83
CA PRO A 941 -59.02 -6.88 37.82
C PRO A 941 -58.44 -6.09 39.00
N GLY A 942 -57.39 -6.66 39.59
CA GLY A 942 -56.54 -6.06 40.61
C GLY A 942 -55.21 -5.57 40.04
N ILE A 943 -54.29 -5.25 40.94
CA ILE A 943 -52.90 -4.88 40.61
C ILE A 943 -51.93 -5.83 41.32
N GLN A 944 -50.83 -6.17 40.65
CA GLN A 944 -49.79 -6.99 41.27
C GLN A 944 -49.04 -6.18 42.33
N LEU A 945 -48.89 -6.74 43.53
CA LEU A 945 -48.13 -6.19 44.65
C LEU A 945 -47.23 -7.27 45.24
N CYS A 946 -46.02 -6.89 45.65
CA CYS A 946 -45.16 -7.74 46.48
C CYS A 946 -45.60 -7.58 47.95
N GLU A 947 -46.11 -8.66 48.57
CA GLU A 947 -46.45 -8.70 50.00
C GLU A 947 -46.00 -10.04 50.60
N ASP A 948 -45.28 -10.01 51.73
CA ASP A 948 -44.75 -11.19 52.43
C ASP A 948 -43.89 -12.14 51.54
N GLY A 949 -43.13 -11.58 50.59
CA GLY A 949 -42.19 -12.31 49.74
C GLY A 949 -42.84 -13.12 48.61
N ALA A 950 -44.05 -12.73 48.19
CA ALA A 950 -44.70 -13.26 46.99
C ALA A 950 -45.44 -12.16 46.24
N ILE A 951 -45.43 -12.23 44.90
CA ILE A 951 -46.28 -11.39 44.06
C ILE A 951 -47.72 -11.86 44.22
N ILE A 952 -48.56 -11.01 44.81
CA ILE A 952 -49.99 -11.21 45.01
C ILE A 952 -50.79 -10.25 44.11
N CYS A 953 -52.01 -10.65 43.76
CA CYS A 953 -52.94 -9.79 43.04
C CYS A 953 -53.91 -9.14 44.03
N ASP A 954 -53.64 -7.90 44.43
CA ASP A 954 -54.50 -7.17 45.38
C ASP A 954 -55.66 -6.47 44.66
N GLY A 955 -56.83 -6.49 45.29
CA GLY A 955 -58.05 -5.88 44.76
C GLY A 955 -58.78 -6.67 43.67
N ALA A 956 -58.28 -7.85 43.25
CA ALA A 956 -58.98 -8.69 42.31
C ALA A 956 -60.17 -9.44 42.95
N ILE A 957 -61.31 -9.44 42.26
CA ILE A 957 -62.44 -10.34 42.56
C ILE A 957 -62.31 -11.50 41.57
N GLY A 958 -61.94 -12.68 42.07
CA GLY A 958 -61.76 -13.89 41.28
C GLY A 958 -63.09 -14.64 41.03
N PRO A 959 -63.07 -15.65 40.15
CA PRO A 959 -64.25 -16.41 39.78
C PRO A 959 -64.80 -17.21 40.97
N GLU A 960 -66.08 -17.00 41.28
CA GLU A 960 -66.83 -17.77 42.28
C GLU A 960 -67.75 -18.76 41.57
N ALA A 961 -68.00 -19.92 42.17
CA ALA A 961 -68.86 -20.93 41.56
C ALA A 961 -70.26 -20.38 41.24
N GLU A 962 -70.76 -20.70 40.04
CA GLU A 962 -72.02 -20.16 39.53
C GLU A 962 -73.20 -20.30 40.49
N THR A 963 -73.98 -19.23 40.57
CA THR A 963 -75.20 -19.15 41.38
C THR A 963 -76.33 -18.75 40.47
N CYS A 964 -77.50 -19.40 40.56
CA CYS A 964 -78.64 -19.15 39.67
C CYS A 964 -79.29 -17.76 39.87
N ASP A 965 -78.57 -16.70 39.49
CA ASP A 965 -78.95 -15.30 39.65
C ASP A 965 -78.78 -14.49 38.35
N ALA A 966 -78.45 -15.17 37.25
CA ALA A 966 -78.28 -14.61 35.91
C ALA A 966 -77.11 -13.60 35.82
N LEU A 967 -76.09 -13.77 36.66
CA LEU A 967 -74.79 -13.12 36.58
C LEU A 967 -73.74 -14.17 36.24
N ASP A 968 -72.68 -13.74 35.55
CA ASP A 968 -71.48 -14.53 35.23
C ASP A 968 -70.51 -14.40 36.42
N ASN A 969 -70.65 -15.33 37.37
CA ASN A 969 -69.96 -15.34 38.67
C ASN A 969 -68.59 -16.03 38.58
N ASP A 970 -68.42 -17.00 37.66
CA ASP A 970 -67.15 -17.70 37.43
C ASP A 970 -66.34 -17.16 36.24
N CYS A 971 -66.84 -16.09 35.62
CA CYS A 971 -66.11 -15.20 34.72
C CYS A 971 -65.59 -15.88 33.45
N ASP A 972 -66.30 -16.91 32.98
CA ASP A 972 -65.98 -17.67 31.78
C ASP A 972 -66.74 -17.21 30.52
N MET A 973 -67.45 -16.07 30.63
CA MET A 973 -68.30 -15.43 29.60
C MET A 973 -69.65 -16.08 29.37
N ALA A 974 -69.98 -17.07 30.17
CA ALA A 974 -71.24 -17.74 30.07
C ALA A 974 -72.03 -17.47 31.38
N VAL A 975 -73.34 -17.74 31.40
CA VAL A 975 -74.20 -17.31 32.52
C VAL A 975 -75.01 -18.51 32.97
N ASP A 976 -74.85 -18.88 34.24
CA ASP A 976 -75.54 -20.00 34.88
C ASP A 976 -75.30 -21.37 34.19
N GLU A 977 -74.14 -21.63 33.55
CA GLU A 977 -73.81 -22.99 33.08
C GLU A 977 -73.36 -23.92 34.21
N GLU A 978 -73.56 -25.22 33.98
CA GLU A 978 -73.18 -26.29 34.92
C GLU A 978 -73.85 -26.27 36.31
N LEU A 979 -75.04 -25.68 36.45
CA LEU A 979 -75.90 -25.79 37.65
C LEU A 979 -76.74 -27.09 37.75
#